data_AF-A0A7N0THH1-F1
#
_entry.id   AF-A0A7N0THH1-F1
#
_cell.length_a   1.000
_cell.length_b   1.000
_cell.length_c   1.000
_cell.angle_alpha   90.00
_cell.angle_beta   90.00
_cell.angle_gamma   90.00
#
_symmetry.space_group_name_H-M   'P 1'
#
loop_
_entity.id
_entity.type
_entity.pdbx_description
1 polymer ?
#
loop_
_entity_poly.entity_id
_entity_poly.type
_entity_poly.pdbx_seq_one_letter_code
_entity_poly.pdbx_strand_id
1 'polypeptide(L)'
;MKPSPPPPPPSPSEDNLVNSIANILTSSESDVSPFETLTSYIPHLTPTVVYSVLTSAVVSSSRPALLLSFFKWSQPHLTPPSASLPSLHAVLTSLFRHNKFADAKSLLTSFISTDKDNLLHSSILHPNPPLPAKPSKHLCDASIRAYACMGKPDLAAQIFNKMKRLGQKPNVITCNTLLNSLVNDTSSHSLSLSRQLFDAALKLGVVPTVTSFNIVIRGYCLESKFKEAGEVLSSMGAFNLQPDNISYNTILDGLCKKGMLNVAGDFLRDMKDRGLSPNRITFNILVSGYCKAGQLNEAANVIQLMTMNHLLPDVWTYNMLISGLCKEKKIQDALKLRREMENFKLLPDVVTYNTLINGCFECEENEEASRLLEEMAAKGVQMNEVTHNILIKSSCKSGKMDEASEAVFKMEQKGFFPDCITYNTLINGYCKAGDLGKAFKTMADMGKKSLKMDTYTLNTFLSTLCEESKLDEAHDLLKSAKRRGYLLDDVTYGTLIMGHYKKGNIDKALELWDEMRERKMIPSVLTHNVIIKGLCQSGRTEVAVKNLNEMLESGLLPNEITYNTIIYGYCCQGEVEEALQFHNKSVKRDFKPDSSTFSILLHGLCREGMLEKALKLFNAWVSKGKAVDTKIYNTLISSLCKQGRLDDALGLIEEMNAKNIVPDNASYNSIIDALNEAGRNKEVEELTSNLLTSRNLNDLPIQMNKPQTNLSKDLNGIPDPASVASSDEINRLCEEGKFKDAMFIFRELSQKGATVDKSAYLALMNGLVKRRKAISKTA
;
A
#
# COMPACT_ATOMS: atom_id res chain seq x y z
N MET A 1 -48.81 48.57 -56.33
CA MET A 1 -49.16 49.00 -54.96
C MET A 1 -49.84 47.85 -54.24
N LYS A 2 -49.15 47.22 -53.28
CA LYS A 2 -49.76 46.40 -52.22
C LYS A 2 -49.07 46.81 -50.91
N PRO A 3 -49.81 46.91 -49.78
CA PRO A 3 -49.43 47.73 -48.64
C PRO A 3 -48.43 47.03 -47.73
N SER A 4 -47.60 47.83 -47.06
CA SER A 4 -46.74 47.40 -45.96
C SER A 4 -47.56 46.80 -44.80
N PRO A 5 -47.07 45.76 -44.12
CA PRO A 5 -47.72 45.22 -42.93
C PRO A 5 -47.66 46.22 -41.76
N PRO A 6 -48.62 46.19 -40.82
CA PRO A 6 -48.67 47.09 -39.67
C PRO A 6 -47.56 46.77 -38.66
N PRO A 7 -47.16 47.74 -37.80
CA PRO A 7 -46.13 47.50 -36.80
C PRO A 7 -46.62 46.51 -35.73
N PRO A 8 -45.72 45.75 -35.09
CA PRO A 8 -46.09 44.85 -33.99
C PRO A 8 -46.58 45.67 -32.77
N PRO A 9 -47.50 45.10 -31.95
CA PRO A 9 -48.01 45.78 -30.75
C PRO A 9 -46.89 46.00 -29.72
N PRO A 10 -47.02 47.00 -28.82
CA PRO A 10 -46.01 47.29 -27.82
C PRO A 10 -45.88 46.11 -26.86
N SER A 11 -44.63 45.72 -26.56
CA SER A 11 -44.33 44.76 -25.50
C SER A 11 -44.99 45.21 -24.20
N PRO A 12 -45.69 44.32 -23.46
CA PRO A 12 -46.21 44.68 -22.15
C PRO A 12 -45.05 45.16 -21.27
N SER A 13 -45.22 46.29 -20.58
CA SER A 13 -44.22 46.78 -19.63
C SER A 13 -43.95 45.69 -18.58
N GLU A 14 -42.67 45.47 -18.23
CA GLU A 14 -42.25 44.41 -17.29
C GLU A 14 -43.05 44.45 -15.98
N ASP A 15 -43.44 45.63 -15.50
CA ASP A 15 -44.25 45.83 -14.29
C ASP A 15 -45.67 45.25 -14.39
N ASN A 16 -46.31 45.29 -15.57
CA ASN A 16 -47.65 44.72 -15.77
C ASN A 16 -47.62 43.19 -15.83
N LEU A 17 -46.51 42.62 -16.32
CA LEU A 17 -46.26 41.19 -16.35
C LEU A 17 -45.98 40.66 -14.93
N VAL A 18 -45.13 41.36 -14.16
CA VAL A 18 -44.81 41.02 -12.76
C VAL A 18 -46.06 41.04 -11.88
N ASN A 19 -46.92 42.05 -12.01
CA ASN A 19 -48.15 42.16 -11.22
C ASN A 19 -49.20 41.09 -11.60
N SER A 20 -49.31 40.74 -12.89
CA SER A 20 -50.21 39.67 -13.35
C SER A 20 -49.78 38.30 -12.82
N ILE A 21 -48.48 37.98 -12.88
CA ILE A 21 -47.92 36.73 -12.35
C ILE A 21 -48.05 36.68 -10.82
N ALA A 22 -47.76 37.79 -10.12
CA ALA A 22 -47.88 37.88 -8.66
C ALA A 22 -49.34 37.70 -8.17
N ASN A 23 -50.33 38.22 -8.90
CA ASN A 23 -51.74 38.05 -8.59
C ASN A 23 -52.21 36.60 -8.80
N ILE A 24 -51.81 35.94 -9.91
CA ILE A 24 -52.12 34.52 -10.18
C ILE A 24 -51.55 33.60 -9.08
N LEU A 25 -50.35 33.91 -8.58
CA LEU A 25 -49.70 33.16 -7.49
C LEU A 25 -50.37 33.37 -6.12
N THR A 26 -51.13 34.45 -5.93
CA THR A 26 -51.75 34.80 -4.63
C THR A 26 -53.27 34.58 -4.59
N SER A 27 -53.96 34.46 -5.74
CA SER A 27 -55.41 34.31 -5.85
C SER A 27 -55.94 32.86 -5.78
N SER A 28 -55.19 31.90 -5.23
CA SER A 28 -55.58 30.48 -5.23
C SER A 28 -56.68 30.16 -4.19
N GLU A 29 -57.93 30.51 -4.50
CA GLU A 29 -59.14 29.94 -3.88
C GLU A 29 -59.83 28.90 -4.78
N SER A 30 -59.28 28.55 -5.95
CA SER A 30 -59.84 27.55 -6.87
C SER A 30 -58.93 26.32 -7.06
N ASP A 31 -59.56 25.15 -7.21
CA ASP A 31 -58.96 23.79 -7.30
C ASP A 31 -58.02 23.53 -8.51
N VAL A 32 -57.58 24.56 -9.24
CA VAL A 32 -56.69 24.43 -10.41
C VAL A 32 -55.26 24.80 -10.01
N SER A 33 -54.28 23.97 -10.37
CA SER A 33 -52.89 24.24 -9.99
C SER A 33 -52.40 25.54 -10.64
N PRO A 34 -51.82 26.49 -9.88
CA PRO A 34 -51.41 27.80 -10.41
C PRO A 34 -50.38 27.71 -11.56
N PHE A 35 -49.69 26.57 -11.70
CA PHE A 35 -48.66 26.33 -12.70
C PHE A 35 -49.22 26.04 -14.11
N GLU A 36 -50.48 25.57 -14.22
CA GLU A 36 -51.13 25.37 -15.53
C GLU A 36 -51.44 26.72 -16.19
N THR A 37 -51.97 27.68 -15.44
CA THR A 37 -52.26 29.04 -15.92
C THR A 37 -50.97 29.83 -16.22
N LEU A 38 -49.86 29.52 -15.54
CA LEU A 38 -48.55 30.14 -15.77
C LEU A 38 -47.83 29.61 -17.02
N THR A 39 -48.27 28.48 -17.59
CA THR A 39 -47.65 27.88 -18.78
C THR A 39 -47.75 28.78 -20.01
N SER A 40 -48.79 29.61 -20.11
CA SER A 40 -48.96 30.60 -21.18
C SER A 40 -47.95 31.76 -21.14
N TYR A 41 -47.32 32.00 -19.99
CA TYR A 41 -46.35 33.08 -19.77
C TYR A 41 -44.89 32.61 -19.96
N ILE A 42 -44.65 31.32 -20.25
CA ILE A 42 -43.31 30.74 -20.46
C ILE A 42 -42.45 31.53 -21.47
N PRO A 43 -42.96 31.98 -22.64
CA PRO A 43 -42.16 32.73 -23.62
C PRO A 43 -41.65 34.09 -23.14
N HIS A 44 -42.24 34.63 -22.07
CA HIS A 44 -41.92 35.96 -21.53
C HIS A 44 -41.16 35.92 -20.20
N LEU A 45 -40.79 34.72 -19.72
CA LEU A 45 -40.01 34.54 -18.49
C LEU A 45 -38.53 34.84 -18.74
N THR A 46 -38.12 36.06 -18.42
CA THR A 46 -36.70 36.43 -18.33
C THR A 46 -36.19 36.30 -16.88
N PRO A 47 -34.88 36.12 -16.67
CA PRO A 47 -34.29 36.06 -15.32
C PRO A 47 -34.60 37.30 -14.46
N THR A 48 -34.71 38.47 -15.08
CA THR A 48 -35.08 39.75 -14.44
C THR A 48 -36.54 39.74 -13.98
N VAL A 49 -37.46 39.25 -14.81
CA VAL A 49 -38.88 39.11 -14.46
C VAL A 49 -39.08 38.12 -13.32
N VAL A 50 -38.38 36.98 -13.33
CA VAL A 50 -38.44 35.99 -12.24
C VAL A 50 -37.93 36.59 -10.91
N TYR A 51 -36.83 37.34 -10.94
CA TYR A 51 -36.31 38.04 -9.77
C TYR A 51 -37.30 39.10 -9.24
N SER A 52 -37.88 39.91 -10.12
CA SER A 52 -38.86 40.94 -9.74
C SER A 52 -40.15 40.35 -9.17
N VAL A 53 -40.62 39.20 -9.68
CA VAL A 53 -41.77 38.47 -9.10
C VAL A 53 -41.43 37.91 -7.71
N LEU A 54 -40.25 37.31 -7.54
CA LEU A 54 -39.81 36.75 -6.26
C LEU A 54 -39.52 37.82 -5.19
N THR A 55 -39.20 39.04 -5.60
CA THR A 55 -38.92 40.18 -4.71
C THR A 55 -40.12 41.12 -4.49
N SER A 56 -41.20 40.96 -5.25
CA SER A 56 -42.44 41.73 -5.10
C SER A 56 -43.03 41.60 -3.68
N ALA A 57 -43.53 42.72 -3.15
CA ALA A 57 -44.09 42.81 -1.80
C ALA A 57 -45.31 41.89 -1.58
N VAL A 58 -46.02 41.53 -2.65
CA VAL A 58 -47.25 40.71 -2.63
C VAL A 58 -46.95 39.21 -2.48
N VAL A 59 -45.85 38.72 -3.07
CA VAL A 59 -45.47 37.29 -3.03
C VAL A 59 -44.51 37.00 -1.87
N SER A 60 -43.66 37.97 -1.51
CA SER A 60 -42.73 37.84 -0.38
C SER A 60 -43.39 37.82 1.01
N SER A 61 -44.66 38.23 1.09
CA SER A 61 -45.51 38.12 2.29
C SER A 61 -46.37 36.84 2.32
N SER A 62 -46.36 36.02 1.26
CA SER A 62 -47.12 34.77 1.12
C SER A 62 -46.24 33.50 1.22
N ARG A 63 -46.91 32.34 1.31
CA ARG A 63 -46.39 31.00 1.71
C ARG A 63 -45.00 30.66 1.10
N PRO A 64 -43.94 30.41 1.90
CA PRO A 64 -42.59 30.10 1.41
C PRO A 64 -42.49 28.82 0.57
N ALA A 65 -43.42 27.88 0.72
CA ALA A 65 -43.50 26.67 -0.11
C ALA A 65 -43.89 26.99 -1.57
N LEU A 66 -44.70 28.03 -1.78
CA LEU A 66 -45.20 28.46 -3.08
C LEU A 66 -44.11 29.22 -3.87
N LEU A 67 -43.28 30.00 -3.16
CA LEU A 67 -42.06 30.60 -3.69
C LEU A 67 -41.04 29.55 -4.14
N LEU A 68 -40.86 28.49 -3.33
CA LEU A 68 -39.94 27.40 -3.65
C LEU A 68 -40.42 26.55 -4.83
N SER A 69 -41.73 26.25 -4.92
CA SER A 69 -42.29 25.52 -6.05
C SER A 69 -42.26 26.33 -7.34
N PHE A 70 -42.55 27.64 -7.28
CA PHE A 70 -42.39 28.55 -8.41
C PHE A 70 -40.94 28.63 -8.90
N PHE A 71 -39.98 28.77 -7.99
CA PHE A 71 -38.56 28.76 -8.35
C PHE A 71 -38.12 27.44 -9.01
N LYS A 72 -38.53 26.30 -8.45
CA LYS A 72 -38.23 24.97 -9.03
C LYS A 72 -38.88 24.78 -10.40
N TRP A 73 -40.11 25.27 -10.57
CA TRP A 73 -40.84 25.22 -11.84
C TRP A 73 -40.21 26.12 -12.89
N SER A 74 -39.66 27.29 -12.53
CA SER A 74 -39.03 28.19 -13.49
C SER A 74 -37.62 27.76 -13.93
N GLN A 75 -36.89 26.97 -13.12
CA GLN A 75 -35.49 26.58 -13.42
C GLN A 75 -35.27 25.87 -14.77
N PRO A 76 -36.10 24.87 -15.19
CA PRO A 76 -35.89 24.15 -16.44
C PRO A 76 -36.06 25.03 -17.70
N HIS A 77 -36.74 26.17 -17.55
CA HIS A 77 -37.09 27.07 -18.64
C HIS A 77 -36.15 28.28 -18.76
N LEU A 78 -35.17 28.41 -17.87
CA LEU A 78 -34.19 29.50 -17.83
C LEU A 78 -32.80 29.01 -18.30
N THR A 79 -32.28 29.58 -19.38
CA THR A 79 -30.89 29.41 -19.83
C THR A 79 -30.14 30.74 -19.68
N PRO A 80 -28.94 30.84 -19.07
CA PRO A 80 -28.11 29.85 -18.35
C PRO A 80 -28.26 29.91 -16.80
N PRO A 81 -27.72 28.92 -16.04
CA PRO A 81 -27.76 28.87 -14.57
C PRO A 81 -27.10 30.06 -13.85
N SER A 82 -26.24 30.83 -14.52
CA SER A 82 -25.67 32.08 -14.00
C SER A 82 -26.72 33.18 -13.80
N ALA A 83 -27.86 33.10 -14.51
CA ALA A 83 -28.92 34.09 -14.44
C ALA A 83 -29.91 33.87 -13.29
N SER A 84 -29.89 32.71 -12.62
CA SER A 84 -30.81 32.38 -11.52
C SER A 84 -30.30 32.72 -10.12
N LEU A 85 -29.05 33.21 -10.00
CA LEU A 85 -28.42 33.51 -8.71
C LEU A 85 -29.13 34.62 -7.91
N PRO A 86 -29.57 35.75 -8.51
CA PRO A 86 -30.37 36.75 -7.79
C PRO A 86 -31.72 36.18 -7.30
N SER A 87 -32.37 35.37 -8.13
CA SER A 87 -33.63 34.67 -7.81
C SER A 87 -33.44 33.65 -6.68
N LEU A 88 -32.32 32.92 -6.67
CA LEU A 88 -31.93 32.01 -5.59
C LEU A 88 -31.76 32.76 -4.26
N HIS A 89 -31.07 33.92 -4.28
CA HIS A 89 -30.90 34.76 -3.10
C HIS A 89 -32.23 35.29 -2.56
N ALA A 90 -33.18 35.67 -3.42
CA ALA A 90 -34.52 36.11 -3.02
C ALA A 90 -35.29 34.99 -2.30
N VAL A 91 -35.29 33.77 -2.86
CA VAL A 91 -35.93 32.59 -2.26
C VAL A 91 -35.26 32.20 -0.94
N LEU A 92 -33.93 32.15 -0.88
CA LEU A 92 -33.20 31.84 0.35
C LEU A 92 -33.47 32.86 1.45
N THR A 93 -33.56 34.15 1.12
CA THR A 93 -33.89 35.21 2.07
C THR A 93 -35.29 35.01 2.65
N SER A 94 -36.28 34.63 1.84
CA SER A 94 -37.62 34.27 2.30
C SER A 94 -37.61 33.01 3.18
N LEU A 95 -36.93 31.94 2.76
CA LEU A 95 -36.82 30.69 3.52
C LEU A 95 -36.17 30.89 4.90
N PHE A 96 -35.14 31.74 4.99
CA PHE A 96 -34.52 32.08 6.27
C PHE A 96 -35.45 32.93 7.16
N ARG A 97 -36.22 33.87 6.59
CA ARG A 97 -37.22 34.67 7.35
C ARG A 97 -38.32 33.79 7.98
N HIS A 98 -38.70 32.70 7.31
CA HIS A 98 -39.72 31.75 7.78
C HIS A 98 -39.15 30.50 8.49
N ASN A 99 -37.87 30.48 8.87
CA ASN A 99 -37.20 29.37 9.56
C ASN A 99 -37.23 28.01 8.83
N LYS A 100 -37.39 28.00 7.50
CA LYS A 100 -37.40 26.78 6.66
C LYS A 100 -35.98 26.35 6.26
N PHE A 101 -35.14 26.04 7.26
CA PHE A 101 -33.72 25.73 7.05
C PHE A 101 -33.45 24.41 6.31
N ALA A 102 -34.36 23.43 6.40
CA ALA A 102 -34.24 22.15 5.69
C ALA A 102 -34.43 22.33 4.17
N ASP A 103 -35.45 23.10 3.79
CA ASP A 103 -35.73 23.44 2.39
C ASP A 103 -34.61 24.28 1.79
N ALA A 104 -34.08 25.26 2.54
CA ALA A 104 -32.92 26.04 2.13
C ALA A 104 -31.66 25.18 1.93
N LYS A 105 -31.42 24.19 2.81
CA LYS A 105 -30.32 23.23 2.66
C LYS A 105 -30.50 22.39 1.39
N SER A 106 -31.69 21.82 1.17
CA SER A 106 -31.98 21.02 -0.02
C SER A 106 -31.78 21.80 -1.31
N LEU A 107 -32.24 23.05 -1.33
CA LEU A 107 -32.09 23.95 -2.48
C LEU A 107 -30.62 24.26 -2.77
N LEU A 108 -29.85 24.59 -1.74
CA LEU A 108 -28.41 24.85 -1.87
C LEU A 108 -27.63 23.62 -2.33
N THR A 109 -27.91 22.44 -1.78
CA THR A 109 -27.26 21.19 -2.21
C THR A 109 -27.55 20.90 -3.68
N SER A 110 -28.81 21.04 -4.11
CA SER A 110 -29.22 20.84 -5.51
C SER A 110 -28.56 21.84 -6.47
N PHE A 111 -28.37 23.09 -6.03
CA PHE A 111 -27.70 24.10 -6.83
C PHE A 111 -26.18 23.84 -6.91
N ILE A 112 -25.53 23.49 -5.79
CA ILE A 112 -24.09 23.22 -5.74
C ILE A 112 -23.71 21.99 -6.60
N SER A 113 -24.62 21.01 -6.73
CA SER A 113 -24.39 19.86 -7.63
C SER A 113 -24.41 20.24 -9.12
N THR A 114 -25.11 21.31 -9.50
CA THR A 114 -25.19 21.79 -10.89
C THR A 114 -24.24 22.95 -11.19
N ASP A 115 -23.76 23.65 -10.16
CA ASP A 115 -22.82 24.77 -10.23
C ASP A 115 -21.37 24.32 -10.47
N LYS A 116 -21.02 24.12 -11.75
CA LYS A 116 -19.67 23.74 -12.19
C LYS A 116 -18.64 24.86 -11.98
N ASP A 117 -19.07 26.12 -12.07
CA ASP A 117 -18.20 27.30 -11.99
C ASP A 117 -18.08 27.89 -10.57
N ASN A 118 -18.76 27.28 -9.58
CA ASN A 118 -18.83 27.74 -8.19
C ASN A 118 -19.30 29.22 -8.07
N LEU A 119 -20.30 29.61 -8.85
CA LEU A 119 -20.87 30.96 -8.90
C LEU A 119 -21.51 31.40 -7.57
N LEU A 120 -22.09 30.46 -6.82
CA LEU A 120 -22.60 30.75 -5.48
C LEU A 120 -21.45 31.08 -4.51
N HIS A 121 -20.32 30.39 -4.62
CA HIS A 121 -19.15 30.66 -3.79
C HIS A 121 -18.55 32.04 -4.14
N SER A 122 -18.39 32.35 -5.43
CA SER A 122 -17.83 33.63 -5.87
C SER A 122 -18.71 34.81 -5.46
N SER A 123 -20.04 34.70 -5.54
CA SER A 123 -20.96 35.77 -5.12
C SER A 123 -20.99 36.03 -3.61
N ILE A 124 -20.75 35.01 -2.77
CA ILE A 124 -20.63 35.19 -1.32
C ILE A 124 -19.33 35.92 -0.95
N LEU A 125 -18.24 35.61 -1.67
CA LEU A 125 -16.94 36.28 -1.45
C LEU A 125 -16.90 37.70 -2.00
N HIS A 126 -17.46 37.89 -3.20
CA HIS A 126 -17.48 39.11 -3.99
C HIS A 126 -18.93 39.44 -4.44
N PRO A 127 -19.72 40.12 -3.60
CA PRO A 127 -21.10 40.47 -3.93
C PRO A 127 -21.13 41.52 -5.06
N ASN A 128 -21.80 41.21 -6.17
CA ASN A 128 -22.06 42.15 -7.26
C ASN A 128 -23.54 42.63 -7.19
N PRO A 129 -23.84 43.91 -7.51
CA PRO A 129 -25.21 44.39 -7.60
C PRO A 129 -26.05 43.52 -8.56
N PRO A 130 -27.31 43.17 -8.23
CA PRO A 130 -28.20 43.74 -7.21
C PRO A 130 -28.14 43.05 -5.82
N LEU A 131 -27.17 42.19 -5.56
CA LEU A 131 -27.07 41.44 -4.30
C LEU A 131 -26.65 42.35 -3.13
N PRO A 132 -27.11 42.05 -1.90
CA PRO A 132 -26.72 42.82 -0.72
C PRO A 132 -25.20 42.77 -0.49
N ALA A 133 -24.59 43.94 -0.22
CA ALA A 133 -23.15 44.11 -0.05
C ALA A 133 -22.53 43.29 1.10
N LYS A 134 -23.35 42.82 2.05
CA LYS A 134 -22.95 41.92 3.13
C LYS A 134 -23.83 40.65 3.08
N PRO A 135 -23.25 39.46 2.91
CA PRO A 135 -24.03 38.22 3.00
C PRO A 135 -24.57 38.04 4.41
N SER A 136 -25.80 37.52 4.51
CA SER A 136 -26.44 37.27 5.81
C SER A 136 -25.77 36.09 6.53
N LYS A 137 -25.73 36.13 7.86
CA LYS A 137 -25.21 35.03 8.69
C LYS A 137 -25.82 33.68 8.30
N HIS A 138 -27.15 33.64 8.15
CA HIS A 138 -27.90 32.43 7.81
C HIS A 138 -27.51 31.85 6.44
N LEU A 139 -27.24 32.72 5.46
CA LEU A 139 -26.75 32.30 4.15
C LEU A 139 -25.35 31.69 4.26
N CYS A 140 -24.43 32.35 4.97
CA CYS A 140 -23.08 31.80 5.19
C CYS A 140 -23.13 30.44 5.91
N ASP A 141 -23.90 30.32 7.01
CA ASP A 141 -24.07 29.08 7.77
C ASP A 141 -24.70 27.94 6.92
N ALA A 142 -25.66 28.25 6.06
CA ALA A 142 -26.31 27.26 5.19
C ALA A 142 -25.37 26.82 4.06
N SER A 143 -24.68 27.77 3.41
CA SER A 143 -23.74 27.49 2.33
C SER A 143 -22.53 26.69 2.82
N ILE A 144 -21.94 27.02 3.97
CA ILE A 144 -20.83 26.24 4.55
C ILE A 144 -21.24 24.78 4.75
N ARG A 145 -22.42 24.53 5.32
CA ARG A 145 -22.92 23.15 5.53
C ARG A 145 -23.17 22.43 4.20
N ALA A 146 -23.72 23.12 3.21
CA ALA A 146 -24.00 22.51 1.90
C ALA A 146 -22.71 22.13 1.16
N TYR A 147 -21.71 23.04 1.09
CA TYR A 147 -20.41 22.76 0.50
C TYR A 147 -19.65 21.65 1.25
N ALA A 148 -19.69 21.64 2.59
CA ALA A 148 -19.07 20.61 3.40
C ALA A 148 -19.71 19.21 3.19
N CYS A 149 -21.04 19.13 3.04
CA CYS A 149 -21.74 17.88 2.72
C CYS A 149 -21.49 17.38 1.29
N MET A 150 -21.14 18.27 0.36
CA MET A 150 -20.83 17.92 -1.04
C MET A 150 -19.36 17.54 -1.26
N GLY A 151 -18.56 17.39 -0.19
CA GLY A 151 -17.16 17.01 -0.29
C GLY A 151 -16.25 18.13 -0.84
N LYS A 152 -16.66 19.40 -0.71
CA LYS A 152 -15.85 20.58 -1.09
C LYS A 152 -15.47 21.42 0.15
N PRO A 153 -14.65 20.91 1.08
CA PRO A 153 -14.35 21.58 2.35
C PRO A 153 -13.52 22.86 2.20
N ASP A 154 -12.66 22.98 1.19
CA ASP A 154 -11.83 24.18 0.97
C ASP A 154 -12.66 25.42 0.63
N LEU A 155 -13.67 25.27 -0.23
CA LEU A 155 -14.61 26.34 -0.57
C LEU A 155 -15.45 26.75 0.65
N ALA A 156 -15.86 25.77 1.46
CA ALA A 156 -16.57 26.04 2.70
C ALA A 156 -15.68 26.81 3.70
N ALA A 157 -14.38 26.49 3.79
CA ALA A 157 -13.43 27.22 4.64
C ALA A 157 -13.18 28.67 4.17
N GLN A 158 -13.20 28.93 2.85
CA GLN A 158 -13.12 30.30 2.32
C GLN A 158 -14.34 31.14 2.72
N ILE A 159 -15.55 30.58 2.67
CA ILE A 159 -16.77 31.24 3.15
C ILE A 159 -16.68 31.50 4.66
N PHE A 160 -16.16 30.55 5.44
CA PHE A 160 -15.91 30.76 6.88
C PHE A 160 -14.93 31.91 7.14
N ASN A 161 -13.85 32.03 6.35
CA ASN A 161 -12.91 33.14 6.46
C ASN A 161 -13.55 34.50 6.13
N LYS A 162 -14.48 34.55 5.15
CA LYS A 162 -15.28 35.76 4.90
C LYS A 162 -16.16 36.09 6.11
N MET A 163 -16.81 35.09 6.69
CA MET A 163 -17.64 35.23 7.89
C MET A 163 -16.84 35.77 9.09
N LYS A 164 -15.60 35.29 9.26
CA LYS A 164 -14.62 35.78 10.25
C LYS A 164 -14.26 37.26 10.01
N ARG A 165 -13.97 37.65 8.77
CA ARG A 165 -13.67 39.07 8.41
C ARG A 165 -14.85 40.00 8.68
N LEU A 166 -16.08 39.49 8.58
CA LEU A 166 -17.31 40.24 8.86
C LEU A 166 -17.68 40.25 10.35
N GLY A 167 -16.92 39.56 11.22
CA GLY A 167 -17.23 39.44 12.65
C GLY A 167 -18.52 38.68 12.95
N GLN A 168 -19.01 37.88 12.01
CA GLN A 168 -20.25 37.12 12.20
C GLN A 168 -19.95 35.81 12.96
N LYS A 169 -20.62 35.60 14.10
CA LYS A 169 -20.50 34.37 14.90
C LYS A 169 -21.18 33.19 14.20
N PRO A 170 -20.44 32.16 13.72
CA PRO A 170 -21.03 30.97 13.10
C PRO A 170 -21.79 30.11 14.09
N ASN A 171 -22.70 29.28 13.61
CA ASN A 171 -23.36 28.29 14.45
C ASN A 171 -22.42 27.11 14.74
N VAL A 172 -22.55 26.51 15.93
CA VAL A 172 -21.72 25.36 16.35
C VAL A 172 -21.88 24.19 15.38
N ILE A 173 -23.11 23.92 14.92
CA ILE A 173 -23.39 22.86 13.94
C ILE A 173 -22.67 23.12 12.61
N THR A 174 -22.60 24.38 12.16
CA THR A 174 -21.86 24.77 10.96
C THR A 174 -20.37 24.47 11.13
N CYS A 175 -19.79 24.87 12.26
CA CYS A 175 -18.38 24.59 12.58
C CYS A 175 -18.13 23.09 12.63
N ASN A 176 -18.96 22.31 13.33
CA ASN A 176 -18.79 20.85 13.44
C ASN A 176 -18.92 20.14 12.08
N THR A 177 -19.85 20.59 11.22
CA THR A 177 -20.01 20.02 9.87
C THR A 177 -18.77 20.27 9.02
N LEU A 178 -18.23 21.49 9.06
CA LEU A 178 -17.03 21.86 8.32
C LEU A 178 -15.78 21.17 8.87
N LEU A 179 -15.59 21.16 10.19
CA LEU A 179 -14.51 20.44 10.86
C LEU A 179 -14.52 18.95 10.49
N ASN A 180 -15.70 18.31 10.52
CA ASN A 180 -15.81 16.89 10.18
C ASN A 180 -15.50 16.63 8.69
N SER A 181 -15.94 17.52 7.80
CA SER A 181 -15.63 17.44 6.37
C SER A 181 -14.13 17.59 6.10
N LEU A 182 -13.46 18.55 6.76
CA LEU A 182 -12.01 18.74 6.67
C LEU A 182 -11.24 17.52 7.20
N VAL A 183 -11.61 17.01 8.38
CA VAL A 183 -10.95 15.84 8.98
C VAL A 183 -11.11 14.58 8.13
N ASN A 184 -12.20 14.45 7.37
CA ASN A 184 -12.43 13.32 6.45
C ASN A 184 -11.61 13.37 5.16
N ASP A 185 -11.15 14.54 4.72
CA ASP A 185 -10.31 14.67 3.52
C ASP A 185 -8.90 14.08 3.73
N THR A 186 -8.49 13.82 4.97
CA THR A 186 -7.21 13.18 5.39
C THR A 186 -5.91 13.85 4.93
N SER A 187 -5.98 14.88 4.09
CA SER A 187 -4.82 15.63 3.64
C SER A 187 -4.20 16.43 4.79
N SER A 188 -2.87 16.45 4.89
CA SER A 188 -2.15 17.19 5.95
C SER A 188 -2.52 18.68 5.97
N HIS A 189 -2.79 19.25 4.79
CA HIS A 189 -3.27 20.62 4.66
C HIS A 189 -4.66 20.80 5.28
N SER A 190 -5.63 19.95 4.93
CA SER A 190 -6.99 20.01 5.48
C SER A 190 -7.03 19.81 7.00
N LEU A 191 -6.20 18.91 7.55
CA LEU A 191 -6.08 18.71 8.99
C LEU A 191 -5.50 19.95 9.68
N SER A 192 -4.51 20.61 9.09
CA SER A 192 -3.99 21.89 9.60
C SER A 192 -5.02 23.01 9.58
N LEU A 193 -5.83 23.07 8.50
CA LEU A 193 -6.89 24.05 8.34
C LEU A 193 -8.02 23.83 9.37
N SER A 194 -8.34 22.57 9.68
CA SER A 194 -9.34 22.21 10.70
C SER A 194 -8.97 22.77 12.08
N ARG A 195 -7.69 22.73 12.46
CA ARG A 195 -7.19 23.30 13.73
C ARG A 195 -7.31 24.82 13.75
N GLN A 196 -6.84 25.48 12.69
CA GLN A 196 -6.96 26.94 12.56
C GLN A 196 -8.42 27.40 12.60
N LEU A 197 -9.33 26.61 12.02
CA LEU A 197 -10.76 26.89 12.03
C LEU A 197 -11.36 26.76 13.42
N PHE A 198 -10.98 25.72 14.17
CA PHE A 198 -11.41 25.54 15.56
C PHE A 198 -10.97 26.74 16.43
N ASP A 199 -9.69 27.12 16.36
CA ASP A 199 -9.17 28.29 17.09
C ASP A 199 -9.86 29.60 16.66
N ALA A 200 -10.13 29.75 15.36
CA ALA A 200 -10.86 30.91 14.84
C ALA A 200 -12.31 30.94 15.33
N ALA A 201 -12.98 29.79 15.43
CA ALA A 201 -14.34 29.70 15.97
C ALA A 201 -14.37 30.09 17.45
N LEU A 202 -13.40 29.65 18.25
CA LEU A 202 -13.25 30.06 19.65
C LEU A 202 -13.05 31.57 19.78
N LYS A 203 -12.17 32.17 18.96
CA LYS A 203 -11.95 33.63 18.93
C LYS A 203 -13.18 34.44 18.51
N LEU A 204 -14.07 33.86 17.70
CA LEU A 204 -15.37 34.45 17.34
C LEU A 204 -16.45 34.24 18.41
N GLY A 205 -16.11 33.63 19.55
CA GLY A 205 -17.02 33.39 20.67
C GLY A 205 -17.98 32.23 20.45
N VAL A 206 -17.69 31.29 19.55
CA VAL A 206 -18.45 30.04 19.41
C VAL A 206 -18.19 29.15 20.63
N VAL A 207 -19.26 28.70 21.30
CA VAL A 207 -19.13 27.78 22.43
C VAL A 207 -19.01 26.36 21.88
N PRO A 208 -17.85 25.70 22.02
CA PRO A 208 -17.67 24.34 21.53
C PRO A 208 -18.52 23.34 22.32
N THR A 209 -18.85 22.20 21.70
CA THR A 209 -19.49 21.07 22.39
C THR A 209 -18.52 19.90 22.50
N VAL A 210 -18.89 18.86 23.26
CA VAL A 210 -18.14 17.59 23.31
C VAL A 210 -17.89 17.04 21.89
N THR A 211 -18.87 17.13 21.00
CA THR A 211 -18.72 16.73 19.58
C THR A 211 -17.66 17.54 18.85
N SER A 212 -17.57 18.86 19.09
CA SER A 212 -16.54 19.72 18.49
C SER A 212 -15.14 19.24 18.87
N PHE A 213 -14.91 18.95 20.15
CA PHE A 213 -13.65 18.40 20.66
C PHE A 213 -13.37 17.00 20.10
N ASN A 214 -14.36 16.11 20.05
CA ASN A 214 -14.19 14.75 19.50
C ASN A 214 -13.75 14.76 18.03
N ILE A 215 -14.25 15.71 17.21
CA ILE A 215 -13.81 15.88 15.82
C ILE A 215 -12.34 16.33 15.75
N VAL A 216 -11.93 17.29 16.57
CA VAL A 216 -10.55 17.79 16.61
C VAL A 216 -9.58 16.71 17.11
N ILE A 217 -9.95 15.99 18.18
CA ILE A 217 -9.21 14.85 18.71
C ILE A 217 -9.00 13.79 17.62
N ARG A 218 -10.06 13.45 16.86
CA ARG A 218 -9.95 12.55 15.71
C ARG A 218 -8.94 13.05 14.68
N GLY A 219 -8.93 14.35 14.38
CA GLY A 219 -7.94 14.97 13.50
C GLY A 219 -6.50 14.77 13.97
N TYR A 220 -6.22 14.95 15.25
CA TYR A 220 -4.90 14.67 15.84
C TYR A 220 -4.53 13.17 15.80
N CYS A 221 -5.49 12.28 16.07
CA CYS A 221 -5.29 10.84 15.97
C CYS A 221 -4.93 10.38 14.56
N LEU A 222 -5.53 10.98 13.51
CA LEU A 222 -5.19 10.68 12.11
C LEU A 222 -3.75 11.07 11.75
N GLU A 223 -3.25 12.20 12.30
CA GLU A 223 -1.84 12.61 12.17
C GLU A 223 -0.90 11.83 13.12
N SER A 224 -1.41 10.88 13.91
CA SER A 224 -0.65 10.14 14.93
C SER A 224 -0.06 11.02 16.06
N LYS A 225 -0.67 12.19 16.31
CA LYS A 225 -0.28 13.16 17.35
C LYS A 225 -1.07 12.95 18.64
N PHE A 226 -0.79 11.83 19.32
CA PHE A 226 -1.59 11.38 20.46
C PHE A 226 -1.39 12.21 21.73
N LYS A 227 -0.21 12.82 21.91
CA LYS A 227 0.06 13.69 23.06
C LYS A 227 -0.80 14.94 22.99
N GLU A 228 -0.82 15.59 21.83
CA GLU A 228 -1.64 16.76 21.55
C GLU A 228 -3.14 16.41 21.62
N ALA A 229 -3.54 15.21 21.17
CA ALA A 229 -4.91 14.73 21.36
C ALA A 229 -5.30 14.65 22.86
N GLY A 230 -4.38 14.20 23.73
CA GLY A 230 -4.56 14.19 25.19
C GLY A 230 -4.58 15.57 25.83
N GLU A 231 -3.78 16.51 25.31
CA GLU A 231 -3.82 17.92 25.71
C GLU A 231 -5.18 18.56 25.37
N VAL A 232 -5.71 18.28 24.16
CA VAL A 232 -7.05 18.72 23.75
C VAL A 232 -8.14 18.10 24.63
N LEU A 233 -8.04 16.81 24.95
CA LEU A 233 -8.96 16.13 25.88
C LEU A 233 -8.96 16.80 27.26
N SER A 234 -7.78 17.14 27.78
CA SER A 234 -7.63 17.82 29.07
C SER A 234 -8.16 19.25 29.04
N SER A 235 -8.03 19.93 27.90
CA SER A 235 -8.52 21.31 27.71
C SER A 235 -10.05 21.43 27.77
N MET A 236 -10.80 20.32 27.59
CA MET A 236 -12.27 20.32 27.69
C MET A 236 -12.77 20.83 29.05
N GLY A 237 -12.01 20.55 30.13
CA GLY A 237 -12.34 21.01 31.48
C GLY A 237 -12.36 22.54 31.61
N ALA A 238 -11.53 23.26 30.85
CA ALA A 238 -11.52 24.72 30.85
C ALA A 238 -12.81 25.33 30.26
N PHE A 239 -13.58 24.54 29.51
CA PHE A 239 -14.88 24.92 28.95
C PHE A 239 -16.06 24.35 29.74
N ASN A 240 -15.83 23.80 30.94
CA ASN A 240 -16.82 23.06 31.73
C ASN A 240 -17.44 21.87 30.97
N LEU A 241 -16.69 21.27 30.05
CA LEU A 241 -17.09 20.07 29.32
C LEU A 241 -16.33 18.87 29.91
N GLN A 242 -17.04 17.77 30.14
CA GLN A 242 -16.44 16.51 30.55
C GLN A 242 -16.25 15.61 29.32
N PRO A 243 -15.07 14.98 29.15
CA PRO A 243 -14.88 13.93 28.17
C PRO A 243 -15.89 12.79 28.39
N ASP A 244 -16.37 12.20 27.29
CA ASP A 244 -17.27 11.04 27.32
C ASP A 244 -16.56 9.78 26.79
N ASN A 245 -17.25 8.64 26.80
CA ASN A 245 -16.73 7.41 26.21
C ASN A 245 -16.32 7.58 24.73
N ILE A 246 -16.97 8.49 23.97
CA ILE A 246 -16.63 8.73 22.56
C ILE A 246 -15.28 9.45 22.46
N SER A 247 -15.00 10.41 23.33
CA SER A 247 -13.71 11.11 23.41
C SER A 247 -12.56 10.11 23.62
N TYR A 248 -12.68 9.23 24.62
CA TYR A 248 -11.68 8.21 24.89
C TYR A 248 -11.59 7.16 23.79
N ASN A 249 -12.72 6.64 23.31
CA ASN A 249 -12.74 5.62 22.26
C ASN A 249 -12.09 6.14 20.96
N THR A 250 -12.20 7.43 20.66
CA THR A 250 -11.54 8.05 19.50
C THR A 250 -10.01 8.02 19.63
N ILE A 251 -9.47 8.28 20.82
CA ILE A 251 -8.03 8.22 21.10
C ILE A 251 -7.55 6.77 21.14
N LEU A 252 -8.27 5.90 21.87
CA LEU A 252 -7.94 4.48 22.00
C LEU A 252 -7.94 3.78 20.65
N ASP A 253 -8.89 4.05 19.76
CA ASP A 253 -8.92 3.49 18.40
C ASP A 253 -7.72 3.94 17.58
N GLY A 254 -7.35 5.22 17.67
CA GLY A 254 -6.14 5.76 17.03
C GLY A 254 -4.85 5.09 17.54
N LEU A 255 -4.69 4.98 18.85
CA LEU A 255 -3.54 4.35 19.51
C LEU A 255 -3.43 2.86 19.16
N CYS A 256 -4.54 2.13 19.23
CA CYS A 256 -4.62 0.71 18.88
C CYS A 256 -4.28 0.47 17.40
N LYS A 257 -4.74 1.34 16.49
CA LYS A 257 -4.39 1.26 15.06
C LYS A 257 -2.91 1.48 14.78
N LYS A 258 -2.19 2.21 15.65
CA LYS A 258 -0.75 2.45 15.56
C LYS A 258 0.09 1.49 16.41
N GLY A 259 -0.53 0.54 17.11
CA GLY A 259 0.16 -0.43 17.97
C GLY A 259 0.71 0.15 19.27
N MET A 260 0.31 1.36 19.65
CA MET A 260 0.81 2.05 20.86
C MET A 260 0.02 1.63 22.12
N LEU A 261 0.06 0.33 22.44
CA LEU A 261 -0.79 -0.27 23.49
C LEU A 261 -0.44 0.21 24.90
N ASN A 262 0.82 0.53 25.17
CA ASN A 262 1.24 1.08 26.48
C ASN A 262 0.53 2.40 26.80
N VAL A 263 0.53 3.32 25.83
CA VAL A 263 -0.15 4.62 25.94
C VAL A 263 -1.67 4.45 26.00
N ALA A 264 -2.22 3.45 25.30
CA ALA A 264 -3.64 3.12 25.40
C ALA A 264 -4.02 2.71 26.84
N GLY A 265 -3.16 1.97 27.54
CA GLY A 265 -3.32 1.64 28.96
C GLY A 265 -3.38 2.85 29.87
N ASP A 266 -2.57 3.88 29.61
CA ASP A 266 -2.60 5.13 30.39
C ASP A 266 -3.93 5.89 30.22
N PHE A 267 -4.47 5.95 28.99
CA PHE A 267 -5.78 6.56 28.74
C PHE A 267 -6.94 5.75 29.33
N LEU A 268 -6.83 4.42 29.41
CA LEU A 268 -7.84 3.60 30.12
C LEU A 268 -7.84 3.87 31.63
N ARG A 269 -6.65 4.08 32.22
CA ARG A 269 -6.53 4.46 33.63
C ARG A 269 -7.13 5.84 33.88
N ASP A 270 -6.80 6.84 33.05
CA ASP A 270 -7.39 8.18 33.13
C ASP A 270 -8.92 8.15 32.93
N MET A 271 -9.43 7.32 32.01
CA MET A 271 -10.87 7.09 31.84
C MET A 271 -11.53 6.60 33.14
N LYS A 272 -10.90 5.63 33.82
CA LYS A 272 -11.38 5.07 35.09
C LYS A 272 -11.29 6.09 36.23
N ASP A 273 -10.20 6.84 36.30
CA ASP A 273 -9.97 7.86 37.35
C ASP A 273 -10.99 9.00 37.27
N ARG A 274 -11.54 9.26 36.08
CA ARG A 274 -12.66 10.20 35.85
C ARG A 274 -14.04 9.59 36.04
N GLY A 275 -14.13 8.34 36.50
CA GLY A 275 -15.39 7.65 36.77
C GLY A 275 -16.12 7.15 35.53
N LEU A 276 -15.49 7.13 34.35
CA LEU A 276 -16.08 6.56 33.15
C LEU A 276 -15.82 5.06 33.11
N SER A 277 -16.87 4.27 32.90
CA SER A 277 -16.75 2.81 32.74
C SER A 277 -16.54 2.44 31.27
N PRO A 278 -15.56 1.58 30.94
CA PRO A 278 -15.40 1.04 29.60
C PRO A 278 -16.70 0.41 29.09
N ASN A 279 -17.11 0.77 27.87
CA ASN A 279 -18.31 0.21 27.24
C ASN A 279 -17.94 -0.83 26.18
N ARG A 280 -18.94 -1.47 25.55
CA ARG A 280 -18.71 -2.49 24.50
C ARG A 280 -17.82 -1.97 23.37
N ILE A 281 -17.96 -0.70 22.97
CA ILE A 281 -17.11 -0.10 21.93
C ILE A 281 -15.65 -0.03 22.42
N THR A 282 -15.42 0.37 23.68
CA THR A 282 -14.09 0.41 24.30
C THR A 282 -13.44 -0.97 24.28
N PHE A 283 -14.14 -2.01 24.74
CA PHE A 283 -13.62 -3.38 24.72
C PHE A 283 -13.33 -3.88 23.30
N ASN A 284 -14.23 -3.62 22.33
CA ASN A 284 -14.02 -4.02 20.92
C ASN A 284 -12.79 -3.34 20.30
N ILE A 285 -12.54 -2.06 20.64
CA ILE A 285 -11.33 -1.34 20.21
C ILE A 285 -10.08 -2.01 20.76
N LEU A 286 -10.07 -2.36 22.06
CA LEU A 286 -8.93 -3.00 22.70
C LEU A 286 -8.66 -4.39 22.12
N VAL A 287 -9.69 -5.23 21.97
CA VAL A 287 -9.56 -6.55 21.33
C VAL A 287 -8.99 -6.39 19.92
N SER A 288 -9.50 -5.45 19.13
CA SER A 288 -8.96 -5.17 17.79
C SER A 288 -7.50 -4.72 17.82
N GLY A 289 -7.13 -3.87 18.79
CA GLY A 289 -5.77 -3.39 18.99
C GLY A 289 -4.79 -4.50 19.34
N TYR A 290 -5.10 -5.30 20.36
CA TYR A 290 -4.26 -6.43 20.77
C TYR A 290 -4.16 -7.50 19.67
N CYS A 291 -5.25 -7.80 18.96
CA CYS A 291 -5.20 -8.70 17.79
C CYS A 291 -4.28 -8.20 16.69
N LYS A 292 -4.31 -6.89 16.38
CA LYS A 292 -3.43 -6.30 15.36
C LYS A 292 -1.96 -6.28 15.77
N ALA A 293 -1.68 -6.23 17.07
CA ALA A 293 -0.34 -6.30 17.63
C ALA A 293 0.18 -7.74 17.81
N GLY A 294 -0.60 -8.77 17.43
CA GLY A 294 -0.25 -10.19 17.63
C GLY A 294 -0.35 -10.67 19.08
N GLN A 295 -0.81 -9.82 20.01
CA GLN A 295 -0.91 -10.13 21.44
C GLN A 295 -2.25 -10.80 21.76
N LEU A 296 -2.47 -12.01 21.22
CA LEU A 296 -3.75 -12.72 21.30
C LEU A 296 -4.15 -13.14 22.72
N ASN A 297 -3.18 -13.43 23.60
CA ASN A 297 -3.45 -13.75 25.00
C ASN A 297 -4.08 -12.56 25.73
N GLU A 298 -3.57 -11.35 25.49
CA GLU A 298 -4.13 -10.13 26.07
C GLU A 298 -5.51 -9.82 25.48
N ALA A 299 -5.71 -10.07 24.18
CA ALA A 299 -7.02 -9.94 23.57
C ALA A 299 -8.07 -10.88 24.22
N ALA A 300 -7.68 -12.11 24.56
CA ALA A 300 -8.53 -13.05 25.30
C ALA A 300 -8.79 -12.59 26.75
N ASN A 301 -7.78 -12.06 27.44
CA ASN A 301 -7.94 -11.47 28.78
C ASN A 301 -8.95 -10.30 28.77
N VAL A 302 -8.91 -9.46 27.73
CA VAL A 302 -9.86 -8.34 27.56
C VAL A 302 -11.30 -8.84 27.40
N ILE A 303 -11.53 -9.98 26.75
CA ILE A 303 -12.87 -10.59 26.69
C ILE A 303 -13.33 -11.11 28.04
N GLN A 304 -12.45 -11.79 28.78
CA GLN A 304 -12.78 -12.24 30.14
C GLN A 304 -13.14 -11.05 31.03
N LEU A 305 -12.37 -9.97 30.94
CA LEU A 305 -12.66 -8.71 31.63
C LEU A 305 -13.99 -8.11 31.19
N MET A 306 -14.31 -8.13 29.89
CA MET A 306 -15.60 -7.68 29.36
C MET A 306 -16.76 -8.49 29.99
N THR A 307 -16.63 -9.82 30.08
CA THR A 307 -17.62 -10.69 30.73
C THR A 307 -17.73 -10.44 32.23
N MET A 308 -16.61 -10.21 32.94
CA MET A 308 -16.61 -9.83 34.36
C MET A 308 -17.28 -8.48 34.62
N ASN A 309 -17.26 -7.55 33.65
CA ASN A 309 -17.98 -6.28 33.70
C ASN A 309 -19.45 -6.42 33.24
N HIS A 310 -19.99 -7.64 33.19
CA HIS A 310 -21.36 -7.95 32.75
C HIS A 310 -21.67 -7.50 31.31
N LEU A 311 -20.66 -7.34 30.46
CA LEU A 311 -20.83 -7.07 29.04
C LEU A 311 -20.59 -8.37 28.25
N LEU A 312 -21.57 -8.76 27.43
CA LEU A 312 -21.47 -9.97 26.61
C LEU A 312 -20.75 -9.68 25.30
N PRO A 313 -19.74 -10.48 24.92
CA PRO A 313 -19.12 -10.42 23.60
C PRO A 313 -20.15 -10.66 22.51
N ASP A 314 -20.01 -9.96 21.38
CA ASP A 314 -20.86 -10.12 20.20
C ASP A 314 -20.14 -10.86 19.07
N VAL A 315 -20.87 -11.12 17.98
CA VAL A 315 -20.33 -11.71 16.74
C VAL A 315 -19.08 -10.96 16.27
N TRP A 316 -19.08 -9.62 16.34
CA TRP A 316 -17.93 -8.80 15.96
C TRP A 316 -16.70 -9.12 16.82
N THR A 317 -16.85 -9.15 18.15
CA THR A 317 -15.76 -9.38 19.11
C THR A 317 -15.07 -10.72 18.82
N TYR A 318 -15.87 -11.78 18.60
CA TYR A 318 -15.36 -13.09 18.22
C TYR A 318 -14.69 -13.07 16.85
N ASN A 319 -15.28 -12.42 15.84
CA ASN A 319 -14.68 -12.29 14.51
C ASN A 319 -13.32 -11.58 14.54
N MET A 320 -13.10 -10.62 15.44
CA MET A 320 -11.81 -9.96 15.60
C MET A 320 -10.73 -10.88 16.18
N LEU A 321 -11.08 -11.71 17.17
CA LEU A 321 -10.16 -12.71 17.71
C LEU A 321 -9.86 -13.80 16.67
N ILE A 322 -10.89 -14.32 16.01
CA ILE A 322 -10.76 -15.31 14.93
C ILE A 322 -9.82 -14.76 13.85
N SER A 323 -10.03 -13.51 13.40
CA SER A 323 -9.14 -12.86 12.43
C SER A 323 -7.70 -12.73 12.93
N GLY A 324 -7.51 -12.36 14.21
CA GLY A 324 -6.19 -12.29 14.84
C GLY A 324 -5.48 -13.66 14.87
N LEU A 325 -6.19 -14.71 15.31
CA LEU A 325 -5.68 -16.08 15.33
C LEU A 325 -5.31 -16.58 13.93
N CYS A 326 -6.13 -16.29 12.92
CA CYS A 326 -5.83 -16.63 11.53
C CYS A 326 -4.56 -15.93 11.02
N LYS A 327 -4.30 -14.67 11.41
CA LYS A 327 -3.09 -13.93 11.01
C LYS A 327 -1.82 -14.50 11.66
N GLU A 328 -1.92 -14.97 12.90
CA GLU A 328 -0.84 -15.68 13.60
C GLU A 328 -0.72 -17.16 13.21
N LYS A 329 -1.44 -17.59 12.15
CA LYS A 329 -1.48 -18.97 11.64
C LYS A 329 -1.95 -20.02 12.66
N LYS A 330 -2.74 -19.62 13.66
CA LYS A 330 -3.33 -20.49 14.69
C LYS A 330 -4.77 -20.89 14.32
N ILE A 331 -4.93 -21.61 13.20
CA ILE A 331 -6.25 -21.94 12.65
C ILE A 331 -7.08 -22.84 13.57
N GLN A 332 -6.46 -23.81 14.22
CA GLN A 332 -7.16 -24.73 15.13
C GLN A 332 -7.79 -24.02 16.33
N ASP A 333 -7.09 -23.04 16.89
CA ASP A 333 -7.60 -22.19 17.97
C ASP A 333 -8.76 -21.30 17.47
N ALA A 334 -8.68 -20.78 16.23
CA ALA A 334 -9.75 -20.01 15.61
C ALA A 334 -11.02 -20.86 15.41
N LEU A 335 -10.89 -22.12 14.99
CA LEU A 335 -12.00 -23.08 14.85
C LEU A 335 -12.60 -23.48 16.21
N LYS A 336 -11.77 -23.60 17.25
CA LYS A 336 -12.25 -23.80 18.62
C LYS A 336 -13.08 -22.60 19.08
N LEU A 337 -12.60 -21.39 18.82
CA LEU A 337 -13.29 -20.15 19.21
C LEU A 337 -14.64 -19.98 18.49
N ARG A 338 -14.76 -20.40 17.22
CA ARG A 338 -16.05 -20.46 16.53
C ARG A 338 -17.03 -21.43 17.21
N ARG A 339 -16.55 -22.60 17.64
CA ARG A 339 -17.40 -23.57 18.38
C ARG A 339 -17.86 -23.01 19.72
N GLU A 340 -16.98 -22.29 20.42
CA GLU A 340 -17.34 -21.59 21.66
C GLU A 340 -18.41 -20.52 21.41
N MET A 341 -18.29 -19.73 20.33
CA MET A 341 -19.30 -18.76 19.91
C MET A 341 -20.68 -19.42 19.70
N GLU A 342 -20.73 -20.58 19.04
CA GLU A 342 -21.97 -21.36 18.86
C GLU A 342 -22.56 -21.89 20.18
N ASN A 343 -21.70 -22.30 21.12
CA ASN A 343 -22.12 -22.73 22.46
C ASN A 343 -22.80 -21.59 23.23
N PHE A 344 -22.34 -20.35 23.04
CA PHE A 344 -22.96 -19.13 23.57
C PHE A 344 -24.20 -18.67 22.77
N LYS A 345 -24.70 -19.47 21.82
CA LYS A 345 -25.84 -19.16 20.95
C LYS A 345 -25.64 -17.92 20.07
N LEU A 346 -24.39 -17.53 19.84
CA LEU A 346 -24.04 -16.54 18.83
C LEU A 346 -23.86 -17.29 17.51
N LEU A 347 -24.69 -16.96 16.52
CA LEU A 347 -24.66 -17.62 15.22
C LEU A 347 -23.52 -17.04 14.36
N PRO A 348 -22.58 -17.87 13.85
CA PRO A 348 -21.60 -17.43 12.88
C PRO A 348 -22.27 -16.85 11.63
N ASP A 349 -21.84 -15.66 11.25
CA ASP A 349 -22.32 -14.96 10.06
C ASP A 349 -21.38 -15.17 8.86
N VAL A 350 -21.72 -14.58 7.72
CA VAL A 350 -20.90 -14.62 6.49
C VAL A 350 -19.48 -14.09 6.77
N VAL A 351 -19.34 -13.08 7.64
CA VAL A 351 -18.03 -12.50 8.00
C VAL A 351 -17.19 -13.51 8.79
N THR A 352 -17.82 -14.27 9.70
CA THR A 352 -17.17 -15.33 10.50
C THR A 352 -16.58 -16.40 9.59
N TYR A 353 -17.40 -16.95 8.68
CA TYR A 353 -16.96 -17.96 7.71
C TYR A 353 -15.89 -17.42 6.77
N ASN A 354 -16.08 -16.23 6.19
CA ASN A 354 -15.09 -15.61 5.31
C ASN A 354 -13.74 -15.42 6.00
N THR A 355 -13.75 -15.03 7.27
CA THR A 355 -12.52 -14.83 8.05
C THR A 355 -11.76 -16.15 8.23
N LEU A 356 -12.48 -17.22 8.61
CA LEU A 356 -11.89 -18.55 8.78
C LEU A 356 -11.42 -19.15 7.46
N ILE A 357 -12.25 -19.12 6.42
CA ILE A 357 -11.92 -19.64 5.08
C ILE A 357 -10.67 -18.94 4.54
N ASN A 358 -10.62 -17.60 4.61
CA ASN A 358 -9.43 -16.86 4.20
C ASN A 358 -8.21 -17.23 5.05
N GLY A 359 -8.38 -17.39 6.37
CA GLY A 359 -7.32 -17.86 7.27
C GLY A 359 -6.78 -19.24 6.89
N CYS A 360 -7.65 -20.21 6.64
CA CYS A 360 -7.27 -21.57 6.22
C CYS A 360 -6.49 -21.55 4.91
N PHE A 361 -6.93 -20.77 3.92
CA PHE A 361 -6.19 -20.61 2.66
C PHE A 361 -4.82 -19.94 2.83
N GLU A 362 -4.69 -18.96 3.73
CA GLU A 362 -3.38 -18.35 4.01
C GLU A 362 -2.42 -19.32 4.73
N CYS A 363 -2.93 -20.35 5.41
CA CYS A 363 -2.18 -21.42 6.06
C CYS A 363 -2.04 -22.71 5.24
N GLU A 364 -2.48 -22.70 3.96
CA GLU A 364 -2.46 -23.85 3.05
C GLU A 364 -3.32 -25.05 3.50
N GLU A 365 -4.25 -24.84 4.44
CA GLU A 365 -5.21 -25.84 4.93
C GLU A 365 -6.47 -25.89 4.02
N ASN A 366 -6.28 -26.30 2.76
CA ASN A 366 -7.34 -26.28 1.72
C ASN A 366 -8.53 -27.21 2.03
N GLU A 367 -8.30 -28.34 2.70
CA GLU A 367 -9.36 -29.29 3.06
C GLU A 367 -10.33 -28.69 4.06
N GLU A 368 -9.81 -28.03 5.09
CA GLU A 368 -10.63 -27.38 6.12
C GLU A 368 -11.38 -26.17 5.55
N ALA A 369 -10.76 -25.42 4.63
CA ALA A 369 -11.45 -24.34 3.91
C ALA A 369 -12.65 -24.86 3.10
N SER A 370 -12.48 -26.01 2.42
CA SER A 370 -13.57 -26.66 1.67
C SER A 370 -14.69 -27.13 2.60
N ARG A 371 -14.34 -27.72 3.73
CA ARG A 371 -15.30 -28.15 4.76
C ARG A 371 -16.12 -27.00 5.32
N LEU A 372 -15.49 -25.85 5.56
CA LEU A 372 -16.17 -24.63 6.02
C LEU A 372 -17.13 -24.06 4.96
N LEU A 373 -16.81 -24.17 3.67
CA LEU A 373 -17.72 -23.74 2.59
C LEU A 373 -18.96 -24.63 2.51
N GLU A 374 -18.79 -25.95 2.63
CA GLU A 374 -19.92 -26.90 2.69
C GLU A 374 -20.79 -26.66 3.92
N GLU A 375 -20.16 -26.42 5.08
CA GLU A 375 -20.88 -26.12 6.32
C GLU A 375 -21.65 -24.79 6.24
N MET A 376 -21.03 -23.76 5.66
CA MET A 376 -21.65 -22.46 5.40
C MET A 376 -22.93 -22.63 4.56
N ALA A 377 -22.86 -23.44 3.49
CA ALA A 377 -24.01 -23.75 2.65
C ALA A 377 -25.09 -24.57 3.41
N ALA A 378 -24.68 -25.60 4.17
CA ALA A 378 -25.59 -26.45 4.94
C ALA A 378 -26.36 -25.69 6.03
N LYS A 379 -25.73 -24.67 6.63
CA LYS A 379 -26.36 -23.78 7.62
C LYS A 379 -27.18 -22.64 6.99
N GLY A 380 -27.31 -22.62 5.65
CA GLY A 380 -28.10 -21.62 4.93
C GLY A 380 -27.45 -20.24 4.86
N VAL A 381 -26.16 -20.12 5.20
CA VAL A 381 -25.42 -18.87 5.11
C VAL A 381 -25.00 -18.66 3.66
N GLN A 382 -25.63 -17.69 2.98
CA GLN A 382 -25.37 -17.45 1.55
C GLN A 382 -24.01 -16.80 1.32
N MET A 383 -23.28 -17.31 0.33
CA MET A 383 -22.04 -16.70 -0.14
C MET A 383 -22.31 -15.29 -0.68
N ASN A 384 -21.44 -14.35 -0.33
CA ASN A 384 -21.47 -12.99 -0.86
C ASN A 384 -20.28 -12.73 -1.79
N GLU A 385 -20.22 -11.53 -2.36
CA GLU A 385 -19.12 -11.03 -3.20
C GLU A 385 -17.74 -11.26 -2.55
N VAL A 386 -17.62 -10.98 -1.25
CA VAL A 386 -16.37 -11.15 -0.50
C VAL A 386 -15.94 -12.62 -0.46
N THR A 387 -16.89 -13.55 -0.32
CA THR A 387 -16.61 -14.99 -0.31
C THR A 387 -16.02 -15.43 -1.65
N HIS A 388 -16.62 -15.00 -2.76
CA HIS A 388 -16.13 -15.28 -4.11
C HIS A 388 -14.73 -14.69 -4.34
N ASN A 389 -14.48 -13.45 -3.90
CA ASN A 389 -13.16 -12.83 -4.00
C ASN A 389 -12.09 -13.57 -3.19
N ILE A 390 -12.42 -14.10 -2.00
CA ILE A 390 -11.51 -14.94 -1.20
C ILE A 390 -11.13 -16.22 -1.97
N LEU A 391 -12.12 -16.90 -2.58
CA LEU A 391 -11.88 -18.11 -3.37
C LEU A 391 -10.98 -17.82 -4.57
N ILE A 392 -11.26 -16.76 -5.33
CA ILE A 392 -10.46 -16.35 -6.49
C ILE A 392 -9.03 -16.04 -6.06
N LYS A 393 -8.85 -15.27 -4.97
CA LYS A 393 -7.53 -14.95 -4.42
C LYS A 393 -6.75 -16.21 -4.03
N SER A 394 -7.41 -17.15 -3.36
CA SER A 394 -6.80 -18.42 -2.94
C SER A 394 -6.40 -19.29 -4.13
N SER A 395 -7.29 -19.47 -5.11
CA SER A 395 -7.00 -20.22 -6.33
C SER A 395 -5.84 -19.59 -7.11
N CYS A 396 -5.78 -18.26 -7.20
CA CYS A 396 -4.64 -17.56 -7.80
C CYS A 396 -3.32 -17.80 -7.03
N LYS A 397 -3.35 -17.77 -5.69
CA LYS A 397 -2.15 -18.01 -4.86
C LYS A 397 -1.64 -19.45 -4.99
N SER A 398 -2.56 -20.40 -5.14
CA SER A 398 -2.27 -21.83 -5.34
C SER A 398 -1.88 -22.18 -6.78
N GLY A 399 -1.80 -21.20 -7.69
CA GLY A 399 -1.47 -21.40 -9.11
C GLY A 399 -2.60 -22.02 -9.95
N LYS A 400 -3.78 -22.22 -9.37
CA LYS A 400 -4.94 -22.87 -10.01
C LYS A 400 -5.79 -21.85 -10.77
N MET A 401 -5.24 -21.29 -11.84
CA MET A 401 -5.87 -20.18 -12.56
C MET A 401 -7.17 -20.54 -13.29
N ASP A 402 -7.36 -21.80 -13.66
CA ASP A 402 -8.60 -22.27 -14.29
C ASP A 402 -9.76 -22.28 -13.28
N GLU A 403 -9.53 -22.78 -12.06
CA GLU A 403 -10.50 -22.71 -10.95
C GLU A 403 -10.85 -21.24 -10.61
N ALA A 404 -9.84 -20.35 -10.59
CA ALA A 404 -10.04 -18.93 -10.33
C ALA A 404 -10.95 -18.26 -11.38
N SER A 405 -10.81 -18.64 -12.65
CA SER A 405 -11.62 -18.11 -13.75
C SER A 405 -13.03 -18.66 -13.74
N GLU A 406 -13.19 -19.94 -13.41
CA GLU A 406 -14.50 -20.56 -13.21
C GLU A 406 -15.24 -19.91 -12.02
N ALA A 407 -14.53 -19.56 -10.94
CA ALA A 407 -15.11 -18.87 -9.80
C ALA A 407 -15.67 -17.48 -10.17
N VAL A 408 -14.99 -16.73 -11.06
CA VAL A 408 -15.51 -15.46 -11.61
C VAL A 408 -16.74 -15.68 -12.48
N PHE A 409 -16.73 -16.72 -13.32
CA PHE A 409 -17.89 -17.05 -14.15
C PHE A 409 -19.11 -17.44 -13.29
N LYS A 410 -18.90 -18.22 -12.21
CA LYS A 410 -19.94 -18.56 -11.23
C LYS A 410 -20.45 -17.33 -10.47
N MET A 411 -19.57 -16.37 -10.17
CA MET A 411 -19.94 -15.10 -9.54
C MET A 411 -20.89 -14.30 -10.45
N GLU A 412 -20.57 -14.19 -11.75
CA GLU A 412 -21.42 -13.52 -12.74
C GLU A 412 -22.78 -14.21 -12.93
N GLN A 413 -22.81 -15.54 -13.02
CA GLN A 413 -24.07 -16.29 -13.16
C GLN A 413 -25.01 -16.10 -11.97
N LYS A 414 -24.46 -15.92 -10.77
CA LYS A 414 -25.23 -15.67 -9.54
C LYS A 414 -25.66 -14.21 -9.40
N GLY A 415 -25.37 -13.35 -10.39
CA GLY A 415 -25.77 -11.95 -10.40
C GLY A 415 -24.83 -11.02 -9.63
N PHE A 416 -23.64 -11.49 -9.23
CA PHE A 416 -22.61 -10.65 -8.63
C PHE A 416 -21.68 -10.12 -9.73
N PHE A 417 -21.40 -8.82 -9.72
CA PHE A 417 -20.56 -8.20 -10.73
C PHE A 417 -19.11 -8.15 -10.24
N PRO A 418 -18.14 -8.73 -10.97
CA PRO A 418 -16.73 -8.61 -10.64
C PRO A 418 -16.30 -7.14 -10.58
N ASP A 419 -15.64 -6.77 -9.49
CA ASP A 419 -15.18 -5.41 -9.25
C ASP A 419 -13.71 -5.24 -9.65
N CYS A 420 -13.14 -4.06 -9.39
CA CYS A 420 -11.73 -3.81 -9.68
C CYS A 420 -10.82 -4.80 -8.93
N ILE A 421 -11.16 -5.16 -7.68
CA ILE A 421 -10.37 -6.05 -6.84
C ILE A 421 -10.35 -7.46 -7.43
N THR A 422 -11.49 -7.97 -7.93
CA THR A 422 -11.59 -9.27 -8.60
C THR A 422 -10.65 -9.36 -9.79
N TYR A 423 -10.71 -8.36 -10.69
CA TYR A 423 -9.87 -8.33 -11.89
C TYR A 423 -8.39 -8.16 -11.55
N ASN A 424 -8.04 -7.27 -10.61
CA ASN A 424 -6.66 -7.08 -10.16
C ASN A 424 -6.07 -8.37 -9.57
N THR A 425 -6.89 -9.12 -8.82
CA THR A 425 -6.50 -10.41 -8.23
C THR A 425 -6.23 -11.45 -9.32
N LEU A 426 -7.11 -11.58 -10.31
CA LEU A 426 -6.89 -12.47 -11.46
C LEU A 426 -5.66 -12.10 -12.28
N ILE A 427 -5.50 -10.81 -12.59
CA ILE A 427 -4.35 -10.31 -13.36
C ILE A 427 -3.05 -10.63 -12.63
N ASN A 428 -2.97 -10.33 -11.33
CA ASN A 428 -1.82 -10.68 -10.50
C ASN A 428 -1.58 -12.20 -10.43
N GLY A 429 -2.66 -12.99 -10.35
CA GLY A 429 -2.57 -14.45 -10.41
C GLY A 429 -1.98 -14.97 -11.72
N TYR A 430 -2.47 -14.50 -12.86
CA TYR A 430 -1.95 -14.86 -14.18
C TYR A 430 -0.50 -14.40 -14.37
N CYS A 431 -0.17 -13.20 -13.89
CA CYS A 431 1.20 -12.69 -13.88
C CYS A 431 2.15 -13.61 -13.11
N LYS A 432 1.77 -14.03 -11.89
CA LYS A 432 2.58 -14.97 -11.09
C LYS A 432 2.69 -16.36 -11.71
N ALA A 433 1.67 -16.79 -12.44
CA ALA A 433 1.66 -18.06 -13.17
C ALA A 433 2.46 -18.00 -14.49
N GLY A 434 2.92 -16.81 -14.91
CA GLY A 434 3.60 -16.59 -16.18
C GLY A 434 2.71 -16.61 -17.43
N ASP A 435 1.38 -16.64 -17.27
CA ASP A 435 0.43 -16.61 -18.37
C ASP A 435 0.03 -15.17 -18.70
N LEU A 436 0.98 -14.44 -19.29
CA LEU A 436 0.78 -13.05 -19.69
C LEU A 436 -0.32 -12.87 -20.74
N GLY A 437 -0.55 -13.88 -21.58
CA GLY A 437 -1.59 -13.83 -22.63
C GLY A 437 -2.99 -13.73 -22.03
N LYS A 438 -3.31 -14.60 -21.06
CA LYS A 438 -4.57 -14.49 -20.31
C LYS A 438 -4.61 -13.22 -19.46
N ALA A 439 -3.49 -12.80 -18.86
CA ALA A 439 -3.43 -11.56 -18.09
C ALA A 439 -3.80 -10.31 -18.94
N PHE A 440 -3.27 -10.20 -20.16
CA PHE A 440 -3.62 -9.14 -21.11
C PHE A 440 -5.10 -9.18 -21.53
N LYS A 441 -5.64 -10.38 -21.75
CA LYS A 441 -7.07 -10.57 -22.07
C LYS A 441 -7.95 -10.09 -20.91
N THR A 442 -7.64 -10.49 -19.68
CA THR A 442 -8.36 -10.08 -18.48
C THR A 442 -8.30 -8.56 -18.28
N MET A 443 -7.14 -7.94 -18.53
CA MET A 443 -7.00 -6.47 -18.50
C MET A 443 -7.84 -5.77 -19.58
N ALA A 444 -7.90 -6.33 -20.80
CA ALA A 444 -8.75 -5.81 -21.86
C ALA A 444 -10.24 -5.92 -21.51
N ASP A 445 -10.65 -7.03 -20.90
CA ASP A 445 -12.04 -7.27 -20.49
C ASP A 445 -12.45 -6.35 -19.32
N MET A 446 -11.54 -6.06 -18.39
CA MET A 446 -11.74 -5.03 -17.36
C MET A 446 -12.00 -3.65 -17.98
N GLY A 447 -11.23 -3.27 -19.01
CA GLY A 447 -11.40 -2.02 -19.75
C GLY A 447 -12.73 -1.93 -20.50
N LYS A 448 -13.19 -3.03 -21.13
CA LYS A 448 -14.51 -3.08 -21.80
C LYS A 448 -15.66 -2.84 -20.84
N LYS A 449 -15.54 -3.28 -19.59
CA LYS A 449 -16.53 -3.07 -18.52
C LYS A 449 -16.46 -1.68 -17.87
N SER A 450 -15.68 -0.75 -18.44
CA SER A 450 -15.49 0.61 -17.91
C SER A 450 -14.93 0.66 -16.49
N LEU A 451 -14.27 -0.40 -16.03
CA LEU A 451 -13.56 -0.44 -14.76
C LEU A 451 -12.17 0.20 -14.94
N LYS A 452 -11.82 1.15 -14.09
CA LYS A 452 -10.49 1.78 -14.11
C LYS A 452 -9.49 0.87 -13.39
N MET A 453 -8.44 0.50 -14.10
CA MET A 453 -7.29 -0.16 -13.50
C MET A 453 -6.59 0.81 -12.55
N ASP A 454 -6.20 0.33 -11.37
CA ASP A 454 -5.41 1.10 -10.43
C ASP A 454 -3.92 1.08 -10.80
N THR A 455 -3.16 2.03 -10.25
CA THR A 455 -1.72 2.15 -10.48
C THR A 455 -0.95 0.92 -9.98
N TYR A 456 -1.45 0.27 -8.93
CA TYR A 456 -0.86 -0.96 -8.38
C TYR A 456 -0.89 -2.12 -9.37
N THR A 457 -2.00 -2.31 -10.08
CA THR A 457 -2.14 -3.42 -11.05
C THR A 457 -1.28 -3.17 -12.27
N LEU A 458 -1.18 -1.93 -12.73
CA LEU A 458 -0.26 -1.55 -13.79
C LEU A 458 1.20 -1.84 -13.41
N ASN A 459 1.62 -1.44 -12.21
CA ASN A 459 2.98 -1.66 -11.71
C ASN A 459 3.29 -3.15 -11.54
N THR A 460 2.33 -3.93 -11.02
CA THR A 460 2.44 -5.39 -10.91
C THR A 460 2.67 -6.03 -12.28
N PHE A 461 1.89 -5.61 -13.28
CA PHE A 461 2.01 -6.12 -14.64
C PHE A 461 3.36 -5.76 -15.27
N LEU A 462 3.79 -4.51 -15.13
CA LEU A 462 5.09 -4.06 -15.63
C LEU A 462 6.25 -4.79 -14.95
N SER A 463 6.17 -5.01 -13.64
CA SER A 463 7.18 -5.79 -12.90
C SER A 463 7.28 -7.21 -13.44
N THR A 464 6.13 -7.85 -13.68
CA THR A 464 6.08 -9.21 -14.21
C THR A 464 6.66 -9.29 -15.63
N LEU A 465 6.30 -8.36 -16.52
CA LEU A 465 6.88 -8.28 -17.86
C LEU A 465 8.40 -8.07 -17.83
N CYS A 466 8.90 -7.28 -16.85
CA CYS A 466 10.32 -7.08 -16.65
C CYS A 466 11.03 -8.34 -16.16
N GLU A 467 10.41 -9.09 -15.24
CA GLU A 467 10.91 -10.38 -14.73
C GLU A 467 10.97 -11.45 -15.83
N GLU A 468 9.96 -11.51 -16.70
CA GLU A 468 9.94 -12.40 -17.87
C GLU A 468 10.78 -11.90 -19.05
N SER A 469 11.54 -10.80 -18.89
CA SER A 469 12.39 -10.20 -19.92
C SER A 469 11.66 -9.72 -21.19
N LYS A 470 10.33 -9.54 -21.14
CA LYS A 470 9.47 -9.04 -22.22
C LYS A 470 9.34 -7.51 -22.21
N LEU A 471 10.48 -6.83 -22.34
CA LEU A 471 10.57 -5.37 -22.20
C LEU A 471 9.87 -4.58 -23.32
N ASP A 472 9.69 -5.16 -24.51
CA ASP A 472 9.00 -4.50 -25.62
C ASP A 472 7.48 -4.40 -25.34
N GLU A 473 6.88 -5.49 -24.85
CA GLU A 473 5.49 -5.49 -24.37
C GLU A 473 5.29 -4.53 -23.20
N ALA A 474 6.29 -4.39 -22.32
CA ALA A 474 6.25 -3.46 -21.20
C ALA A 474 6.23 -1.99 -21.65
N HIS A 475 6.98 -1.64 -22.69
CA HIS A 475 6.92 -0.31 -23.29
C HIS A 475 5.60 -0.05 -24.02
N ASP A 476 5.09 -1.04 -24.74
CA ASP A 476 3.80 -0.91 -25.41
C ASP A 476 2.66 -0.72 -24.41
N LEU A 477 2.75 -1.39 -23.25
CA LEU A 477 1.84 -1.17 -22.14
C LEU A 477 1.95 0.27 -21.60
N LEU A 478 3.15 0.79 -21.36
CA LEU A 478 3.36 2.17 -20.91
C LEU A 478 2.79 3.20 -21.92
N LYS A 479 3.05 3.01 -23.22
CA LYS A 479 2.52 3.87 -24.29
C LYS A 479 1.01 3.79 -24.39
N SER A 480 0.44 2.59 -24.26
CA SER A 480 -1.01 2.39 -24.29
C SER A 480 -1.70 2.92 -23.04
N ALA A 481 -1.03 2.95 -21.89
CA ALA A 481 -1.57 3.44 -20.63
C ALA A 481 -2.02 4.90 -20.71
N LYS A 482 -1.27 5.74 -21.43
CA LYS A 482 -1.63 7.13 -21.72
C LYS A 482 -2.93 7.25 -22.52
N ARG A 483 -3.10 6.41 -23.56
CA ARG A 483 -4.32 6.39 -24.40
C ARG A 483 -5.54 5.87 -23.66
N ARG A 484 -5.33 5.02 -22.65
CA ARG A 484 -6.37 4.40 -21.83
C ARG A 484 -6.74 5.21 -20.58
N GLY A 485 -6.08 6.36 -20.35
CA GLY A 485 -6.38 7.27 -19.24
C GLY A 485 -5.89 6.79 -17.87
N TYR A 486 -4.86 5.95 -17.82
CA TYR A 486 -4.26 5.50 -16.56
C TYR A 486 -3.30 6.57 -16.00
N LEU A 487 -3.29 6.73 -14.68
CA LEU A 487 -2.36 7.64 -13.98
C LEU A 487 -1.04 6.91 -13.77
N LEU A 488 0.00 7.36 -14.48
CA LEU A 488 1.37 6.89 -14.29
C LEU A 488 1.97 7.63 -13.10
N ASP A 489 2.64 6.88 -12.21
CA ASP A 489 3.40 7.42 -11.09
C ASP A 489 4.91 7.20 -11.29
N ASP A 490 5.72 7.74 -10.38
CA ASP A 490 7.17 7.56 -10.41
C ASP A 490 7.57 6.09 -10.22
N VAL A 491 6.80 5.31 -9.45
CA VAL A 491 6.99 3.88 -9.22
C VAL A 491 6.84 3.08 -10.52
N THR A 492 5.92 3.48 -11.41
CA THR A 492 5.73 2.88 -12.74
C THR A 492 7.02 2.95 -13.57
N TYR A 493 7.61 4.15 -13.63
CA TYR A 493 8.88 4.37 -14.33
C TYR A 493 10.04 3.65 -13.62
N GLY A 494 10.11 3.73 -12.29
CA GLY A 494 11.11 3.01 -11.51
C GLY A 494 11.11 1.50 -11.77
N THR A 495 9.94 0.89 -11.89
CA THR A 495 9.80 -0.56 -12.19
C THR A 495 10.40 -0.91 -13.56
N LEU A 496 10.11 -0.11 -14.59
CA LEU A 496 10.66 -0.32 -15.94
C LEU A 496 12.16 -0.07 -16.01
N ILE A 497 12.64 1.01 -15.37
CA ILE A 497 14.06 1.35 -15.28
C ILE A 497 14.83 0.18 -14.64
N MET A 498 14.33 -0.37 -13.53
CA MET A 498 14.91 -1.55 -12.88
C MET A 498 14.94 -2.75 -13.84
N GLY A 499 13.86 -2.99 -14.58
CA GLY A 499 13.77 -4.07 -15.57
C GLY A 499 14.84 -3.96 -16.67
N HIS A 500 15.06 -2.76 -17.21
CA HIS A 500 16.09 -2.52 -18.22
C HIS A 500 17.50 -2.70 -17.68
N TYR A 501 17.78 -2.24 -16.45
CA TYR A 501 19.08 -2.47 -15.82
C TYR A 501 19.37 -3.95 -15.60
N LYS A 502 18.39 -4.74 -15.14
CA LYS A 502 18.55 -6.20 -14.97
C LYS A 502 18.91 -6.91 -16.27
N LYS A 503 18.40 -6.43 -17.42
CA LYS A 503 18.71 -6.99 -18.75
C LYS A 503 20.00 -6.41 -19.37
N GLY A 504 20.64 -5.43 -18.72
CA GLY A 504 21.82 -4.75 -19.23
C GLY A 504 21.55 -3.61 -20.24
N ASN A 505 20.29 -3.23 -20.45
CA ASN A 505 19.89 -2.17 -21.39
C ASN A 505 19.98 -0.79 -20.73
N ILE A 506 21.20 -0.32 -20.47
CA ILE A 506 21.45 0.91 -19.70
C ILE A 506 20.90 2.15 -20.41
N ASP A 507 21.05 2.25 -21.74
CA ASP A 507 20.66 3.45 -22.49
C ASP A 507 19.14 3.67 -22.46
N LYS A 508 18.35 2.60 -22.67
CA LYS A 508 16.88 2.66 -22.55
C LYS A 508 16.42 3.00 -21.13
N ALA A 509 17.15 2.56 -20.10
CA ALA A 509 16.85 2.91 -18.71
C ALA A 509 17.05 4.42 -18.44
N LEU A 510 18.10 5.00 -19.02
CA LEU A 510 18.38 6.44 -18.96
C LEU A 510 17.36 7.26 -19.76
N GLU A 511 16.97 6.80 -20.95
CA GLU A 511 15.89 7.43 -21.73
C GLU A 511 14.57 7.51 -20.93
N LEU A 512 14.20 6.43 -20.24
CA LEU A 512 13.00 6.41 -19.39
C LEU A 512 13.12 7.34 -18.18
N TRP A 513 14.32 7.49 -17.61
CA TRP A 513 14.60 8.44 -16.54
C TRP A 513 14.44 9.89 -17.01
N ASP A 514 14.96 10.21 -18.19
CA ASP A 514 14.81 11.53 -18.78
C ASP A 514 13.36 11.82 -19.18
N GLU A 515 12.64 10.86 -19.75
CA GLU A 515 11.20 10.98 -20.04
C GLU A 515 10.38 11.29 -18.78
N MET A 516 10.73 10.68 -17.64
CA MET A 516 10.08 10.95 -16.35
C MET A 516 10.33 12.40 -15.90
N ARG A 517 11.55 12.91 -16.09
CA ARG A 517 11.94 14.29 -15.72
C ARG A 517 11.31 15.35 -16.62
N GLU A 518 11.26 15.10 -17.93
CA GLU A 518 10.56 15.98 -18.89
C GLU A 518 9.08 16.16 -18.53
N ARG A 519 8.47 15.13 -17.95
CA ARG A 519 7.08 15.14 -17.48
C ARG A 519 6.89 15.84 -16.13
N LYS A 520 7.94 16.39 -15.53
CA LYS A 520 7.93 17.06 -14.22
C LYS A 520 7.37 16.19 -13.09
N MET A 521 7.53 14.87 -13.19
CA MET A 521 7.20 13.97 -12.08
C MET A 521 8.29 14.07 -11.01
N ILE A 522 7.88 14.22 -9.75
CA ILE A 522 8.81 14.29 -8.61
C ILE A 522 9.19 12.85 -8.24
N PRO A 523 10.44 12.42 -8.45
CA PRO A 523 10.83 11.05 -8.14
C PRO A 523 10.87 10.85 -6.63
N SER A 524 10.35 9.74 -6.13
CA SER A 524 10.51 9.37 -4.72
C SER A 524 11.93 8.88 -4.41
N VAL A 525 12.24 8.77 -3.11
CA VAL A 525 13.47 8.14 -2.59
C VAL A 525 13.68 6.74 -3.19
N LEU A 526 12.59 5.98 -3.36
CA LEU A 526 12.64 4.63 -3.95
C LEU A 526 13.11 4.69 -5.41
N THR A 527 12.53 5.59 -6.19
CA THR A 527 12.82 5.76 -7.63
C THR A 527 14.26 6.26 -7.85
N HIS A 528 14.76 7.16 -7.01
CA HIS A 528 16.18 7.53 -6.98
C HIS A 528 17.10 6.35 -6.63
N ASN A 529 16.72 5.52 -5.66
CA ASN A 529 17.51 4.34 -5.30
C ASN A 529 17.59 3.32 -6.45
N VAL A 530 16.54 3.19 -7.27
CA VAL A 530 16.54 2.32 -8.45
C VAL A 530 17.57 2.78 -9.49
N ILE A 531 17.58 4.06 -9.87
CA ILE A 531 18.54 4.60 -10.85
C ILE A 531 19.97 4.54 -10.31
N ILE A 532 20.19 4.88 -9.03
CA ILE A 532 21.50 4.82 -8.37
C ILE A 532 22.02 3.37 -8.38
N LYS A 533 21.17 2.40 -8.04
CA LYS A 533 21.55 0.98 -8.07
C LYS A 533 21.91 0.52 -9.47
N GLY A 534 21.08 0.84 -10.46
CA GLY A 534 21.33 0.49 -11.85
C GLY A 534 22.64 1.08 -12.38
N LEU A 535 22.90 2.36 -12.08
CA LEU A 535 24.13 3.05 -12.46
C LEU A 535 25.37 2.42 -11.81
N CYS A 536 25.31 2.09 -10.53
CA CYS A 536 26.40 1.41 -9.82
C CYS A 536 26.69 0.03 -10.43
N GLN A 537 25.66 -0.77 -10.73
CA GLN A 537 25.81 -2.07 -11.39
C GLN A 537 26.38 -1.95 -12.80
N SER A 538 26.13 -0.84 -13.49
CA SER A 538 26.62 -0.56 -14.85
C SER A 538 28.04 0.01 -14.93
N GLY A 539 28.75 0.16 -13.81
CA GLY A 539 30.09 0.75 -13.82
C GLY A 539 30.12 2.29 -13.77
N ARG A 540 28.97 2.97 -13.61
CA ARG A 540 28.85 4.44 -13.73
C ARG A 540 28.59 5.11 -12.37
N THR A 541 29.42 4.84 -11.37
CA THR A 541 29.20 5.33 -9.98
C THR A 541 29.24 6.85 -9.87
N GLU A 542 30.06 7.54 -10.67
CA GLU A 542 30.10 9.01 -10.68
C GLU A 542 28.73 9.64 -11.03
N VAL A 543 28.03 9.06 -12.01
CA VAL A 543 26.68 9.49 -12.40
C VAL A 543 25.66 9.16 -11.30
N ALA A 544 25.88 8.07 -10.57
CA ALA A 544 25.05 7.71 -9.40
C ALA A 544 25.22 8.73 -8.27
N VAL A 545 26.44 9.22 -8.02
CA VAL A 545 26.71 10.29 -7.03
C VAL A 545 26.07 11.61 -7.45
N LYS A 546 26.06 11.93 -8.75
CA LYS A 546 25.33 13.10 -9.27
C LYS A 546 23.82 13.01 -8.98
N ASN A 547 23.22 11.83 -9.17
CA ASN A 547 21.81 11.58 -8.84
C ASN A 547 21.52 11.68 -7.33
N LEU A 548 22.47 11.29 -6.47
CA LEU A 548 22.36 11.52 -5.01
C LEU A 548 22.36 13.01 -4.67
N ASN A 549 23.19 13.81 -5.34
CA ASN A 549 23.21 15.26 -5.11
C ASN A 549 21.90 15.91 -5.58
N GLU A 550 21.35 15.50 -6.71
CA GLU A 550 20.02 15.95 -7.18
C GLU A 550 18.90 15.57 -6.19
N MET A 551 18.98 14.39 -5.58
CA MET A 551 18.08 13.97 -4.50
C MET A 551 18.17 14.89 -3.27
N LEU A 552 19.38 15.31 -2.88
CA LEU A 552 19.59 16.23 -1.76
C LEU A 552 19.12 17.66 -2.08
N GLU A 553 19.39 18.15 -3.30
CA GLU A 553 18.98 19.48 -3.76
C GLU A 553 17.46 19.63 -3.87
N SER A 554 16.76 18.53 -4.18
CA SER A 554 15.29 18.47 -4.17
C SER A 554 14.66 18.35 -2.78
N GLY A 555 15.48 18.36 -1.71
CA GLY A 555 15.01 18.31 -0.32
C GLY A 555 14.61 16.91 0.17
N LEU A 556 14.93 15.85 -0.58
CA LEU A 556 14.70 14.47 -0.16
C LEU A 556 15.85 14.00 0.74
N LEU A 557 15.54 13.20 1.76
CA LEU A 557 16.53 12.63 2.68
C LEU A 557 16.94 11.22 2.20
N PRO A 558 18.21 11.01 1.79
CA PRO A 558 18.72 9.69 1.45
C PRO A 558 18.67 8.74 2.64
N ASN A 559 18.39 7.47 2.37
CA ASN A 559 18.34 6.43 3.39
C ASN A 559 19.61 5.56 3.39
N GLU A 560 19.69 4.61 4.33
CA GLU A 560 20.84 3.69 4.48
C GLU A 560 21.09 2.89 3.21
N ILE A 561 20.02 2.52 2.52
CA ILE A 561 20.08 1.79 1.25
C ILE A 561 20.75 2.64 0.17
N THR A 562 20.47 3.95 0.09
CA THR A 562 21.07 4.85 -0.91
C THR A 562 22.59 4.88 -0.79
N TYR A 563 23.12 5.14 0.42
CA TYR A 563 24.56 5.23 0.65
C TYR A 563 25.24 3.86 0.49
N ASN A 564 24.64 2.79 1.03
CA ASN A 564 25.17 1.43 0.90
C ASN A 564 25.27 0.99 -0.57
N THR A 565 24.31 1.38 -1.41
CA THR A 565 24.31 1.07 -2.83
C THR A 565 25.48 1.72 -3.57
N ILE A 566 25.80 2.98 -3.24
CA ILE A 566 26.94 3.70 -3.86
C ILE A 566 28.27 3.13 -3.38
N ILE A 567 28.40 2.86 -2.07
CA ILE A 567 29.60 2.22 -1.50
C ILE A 567 29.82 0.85 -2.14
N TYR A 568 28.75 0.06 -2.30
CA TYR A 568 28.80 -1.22 -3.01
C TYR A 568 29.22 -1.04 -4.47
N GLY A 569 28.72 -0.01 -5.16
CA GLY A 569 29.12 0.34 -6.52
C GLY A 569 30.62 0.55 -6.67
N TYR A 570 31.21 1.40 -5.82
CA TYR A 570 32.66 1.63 -5.79
C TYR A 570 33.45 0.35 -5.49
N CYS A 571 33.02 -0.43 -4.48
CA CYS A 571 33.65 -1.72 -4.15
C CYS A 571 33.57 -2.74 -5.30
N CYS A 572 32.50 -2.73 -6.10
CA CYS A 572 32.37 -3.63 -7.25
C CYS A 572 33.29 -3.26 -8.41
N GLN A 573 33.64 -1.98 -8.53
CA GLN A 573 34.53 -1.42 -9.56
C GLN A 573 36.02 -1.50 -9.18
N GLY A 574 36.34 -1.89 -7.95
CA GLY A 574 37.71 -1.94 -7.43
C GLY A 574 38.21 -0.61 -6.85
N GLU A 575 37.38 0.43 -6.87
CA GLU A 575 37.66 1.78 -6.35
C GLU A 575 37.35 1.85 -4.84
N VAL A 576 38.02 1.00 -4.04
CA VAL A 576 37.70 0.84 -2.61
C VAL A 576 38.16 2.06 -1.78
N GLU A 577 39.22 2.75 -2.20
CA GLU A 577 39.66 4.03 -1.65
C GLU A 577 38.56 5.10 -1.72
N GLU A 578 37.91 5.23 -2.88
CA GLU A 578 36.81 6.12 -3.14
C GLU A 578 35.59 5.73 -2.30
N ALA A 579 35.32 4.42 -2.15
CA ALA A 579 34.29 3.90 -1.26
C ALA A 579 34.51 4.33 0.21
N LEU A 580 35.75 4.26 0.71
CA LEU A 580 36.13 4.70 2.06
C LEU A 580 36.03 6.22 2.22
N GLN A 581 36.46 6.99 1.22
CA GLN A 581 36.31 8.44 1.23
C GLN A 581 34.83 8.87 1.25
N PHE A 582 34.01 8.19 0.45
CA PHE A 582 32.57 8.43 0.39
C PHE A 582 31.89 8.06 1.72
N HIS A 583 32.26 6.94 2.33
CA HIS A 583 31.82 6.56 3.68
C HIS A 583 32.19 7.62 4.74
N ASN A 584 33.42 8.13 4.72
CA ASN A 584 33.83 9.19 5.65
C ASN A 584 33.03 10.49 5.44
N LYS A 585 32.67 10.80 4.19
CA LYS A 585 31.79 11.93 3.88
C LYS A 585 30.36 11.71 4.39
N SER A 586 29.82 10.49 4.32
CA SER A 586 28.48 10.19 4.84
C SER A 586 28.43 10.26 6.37
N VAL A 587 29.45 9.76 7.07
CA VAL A 587 29.56 9.86 8.53
C VAL A 587 29.64 11.31 9.02
N LYS A 588 30.34 12.19 8.28
CA LYS A 588 30.40 13.63 8.58
C LYS A 588 29.06 14.37 8.42
N ARG A 589 28.08 13.76 7.74
CA ARG A 589 26.71 14.29 7.57
C ARG A 589 25.74 13.68 8.59
N ASP A 590 26.25 13.28 9.77
CA ASP A 590 25.51 12.61 10.85
C ASP A 590 24.84 11.28 10.48
N PHE A 591 25.28 10.65 9.40
CA PHE A 591 24.78 9.35 8.99
C PHE A 591 25.43 8.23 9.79
N LYS A 592 24.63 7.35 10.41
CA LYS A 592 25.13 6.22 11.19
C LYS A 592 25.29 4.99 10.30
N PRO A 593 26.52 4.46 10.11
CA PRO A 593 26.73 3.23 9.36
C PRO A 593 26.06 2.04 10.06
N ASP A 594 25.31 1.27 9.28
CA ASP A 594 24.69 0.02 9.68
C ASP A 594 25.65 -1.18 9.48
N SER A 595 25.22 -2.37 9.94
CA SER A 595 26.01 -3.59 9.77
C SER A 595 26.25 -3.93 8.29
N SER A 596 25.31 -3.57 7.41
CA SER A 596 25.43 -3.78 5.97
C SER A 596 26.53 -2.90 5.36
N THR A 597 26.64 -1.62 5.77
CA THR A 597 27.70 -0.70 5.32
C THR A 597 29.08 -1.30 5.59
N PHE A 598 29.26 -1.84 6.79
CA PHE A 598 30.51 -2.46 7.23
C PHE A 598 30.81 -3.73 6.42
N SER A 599 29.81 -4.61 6.24
CA SER A 599 29.96 -5.85 5.46
C SER A 599 30.36 -5.57 4.01
N ILE A 600 29.75 -4.56 3.37
CA ILE A 600 30.06 -4.14 1.99
C ILE A 600 31.50 -3.65 1.87
N LEU A 601 31.95 -2.78 2.78
CA LEU A 601 33.32 -2.26 2.78
C LEU A 601 34.35 -3.36 3.07
N LEU A 602 34.07 -4.24 4.02
CA LEU A 602 34.95 -5.35 4.35
C LEU A 602 35.10 -6.31 3.17
N HIS A 603 33.98 -6.68 2.52
CA HIS A 603 34.00 -7.52 1.34
C HIS A 603 34.78 -6.85 0.18
N GLY A 604 34.59 -5.54 -0.04
CA GLY A 604 35.36 -4.76 -1.02
C GLY A 604 36.86 -4.79 -0.75
N LEU A 605 37.28 -4.46 0.49
CA LEU A 605 38.68 -4.47 0.91
C LEU A 605 39.32 -5.86 0.79
N CYS A 606 38.59 -6.91 1.17
CA CYS A 606 39.03 -8.30 1.06
C CYS A 606 39.18 -8.76 -0.40
N ARG A 607 38.34 -8.26 -1.32
CA ARG A 607 38.38 -8.59 -2.75
C ARG A 607 39.56 -7.95 -3.47
N GLU A 608 39.88 -6.69 -3.14
CA GLU A 608 41.01 -5.95 -3.73
C GLU A 608 42.37 -6.24 -3.05
N GLY A 609 42.40 -7.20 -2.11
CA GLY A 609 43.65 -7.61 -1.48
C GLY A 609 44.13 -6.71 -0.33
N MET A 610 43.33 -5.73 0.10
CA MET A 610 43.70 -4.70 1.07
C MET A 610 43.53 -5.14 2.53
N LEU A 611 44.12 -6.27 2.87
CA LEU A 611 43.83 -7.04 4.08
C LEU A 611 44.14 -6.28 5.39
N GLU A 612 45.20 -5.49 5.42
CA GLU A 612 45.57 -4.68 6.58
C GLU A 612 44.51 -3.63 6.94
N LYS A 613 43.90 -3.01 5.93
CA LYS A 613 42.79 -2.07 6.14
C LYS A 613 41.51 -2.83 6.54
N ALA A 614 41.27 -4.01 5.98
CA ALA A 614 40.15 -4.87 6.34
C ALA A 614 40.20 -5.32 7.82
N LEU A 615 41.37 -5.81 8.29
CA LEU A 615 41.59 -6.21 9.68
C LEU A 615 41.46 -5.03 10.65
N LYS A 616 41.98 -3.85 10.30
CA LYS A 616 41.79 -2.63 11.11
C LYS A 616 40.32 -2.24 11.22
N LEU A 617 39.58 -2.29 10.10
CA LEU A 617 38.15 -1.99 10.07
C LEU A 617 37.37 -2.99 10.95
N PHE A 618 37.69 -4.28 10.85
CA PHE A 618 37.11 -5.36 11.63
C PHE A 618 37.33 -5.17 13.14
N ASN A 619 38.59 -4.98 13.56
CA ASN A 619 38.94 -4.76 14.97
C ASN A 619 38.29 -3.50 15.55
N ALA A 620 38.17 -2.44 14.75
CA ALA A 620 37.47 -1.20 15.14
C ALA A 620 35.95 -1.38 15.31
N TRP A 621 35.34 -2.36 14.61
CA TRP A 621 33.92 -2.68 14.76
C TRP A 621 33.65 -3.55 15.99
N VAL A 622 34.50 -4.56 16.19
CA VAL A 622 34.46 -5.46 17.37
C VAL A 622 34.69 -4.68 18.66
N SER A 623 35.67 -3.79 18.71
CA SER A 623 35.97 -2.95 19.90
C SER A 623 34.85 -1.97 20.27
N LYS A 624 33.93 -1.66 19.36
CA LYS A 624 32.73 -0.85 19.62
C LYS A 624 31.56 -1.67 20.17
N GLY A 625 31.75 -2.96 20.46
CA GLY A 625 30.72 -3.85 21.02
C GLY A 625 29.58 -4.14 20.04
N LYS A 626 29.79 -3.95 18.74
CA LYS A 626 28.77 -4.23 17.72
C LYS A 626 28.83 -5.71 17.31
N ALA A 627 27.67 -6.34 17.20
CA ALA A 627 27.56 -7.74 16.78
C ALA A 627 28.14 -7.94 15.37
N VAL A 628 28.86 -9.04 15.19
CA VAL A 628 29.43 -9.49 13.92
C VAL A 628 28.78 -10.82 13.59
N ASP A 629 28.32 -10.98 12.36
CA ASP A 629 27.69 -12.22 11.90
C ASP A 629 28.72 -13.24 11.38
N THR A 630 28.29 -14.50 11.26
CA THR A 630 29.10 -15.59 10.69
C THR A 630 29.64 -15.23 9.31
N LYS A 631 28.84 -14.62 8.44
CA LYS A 631 29.24 -14.29 7.04
C LYS A 631 30.43 -13.34 6.95
N ILE A 632 30.53 -12.37 7.86
CA ILE A 632 31.65 -11.44 7.93
C ILE A 632 32.95 -12.18 8.28
N TYR A 633 32.93 -13.08 9.28
CA TYR A 633 34.10 -13.91 9.63
C TYR A 633 34.54 -14.76 8.43
N ASN A 634 33.60 -15.45 7.78
CA ASN A 634 33.90 -16.29 6.62
C ASN A 634 34.57 -15.51 5.48
N THR A 635 34.09 -14.28 5.22
CA THR A 635 34.61 -13.41 4.16
C THR A 635 36.06 -13.02 4.46
N LEU A 636 36.36 -12.71 5.71
CA LEU A 636 37.71 -12.36 6.17
C LEU A 636 38.64 -13.57 6.14
N ILE A 637 38.18 -14.72 6.66
CA ILE A 637 38.90 -16.00 6.65
C ILE A 637 39.24 -16.42 5.22
N SER A 638 38.26 -16.42 4.31
CA SER A 638 38.48 -16.77 2.90
C SER A 638 39.49 -15.83 2.23
N SER A 639 39.47 -14.54 2.56
CA SER A 639 40.44 -13.58 2.03
C SER A 639 41.85 -13.79 2.59
N LEU A 640 41.99 -14.05 3.90
CA LEU A 640 43.27 -14.39 4.55
C LEU A 640 43.88 -15.67 3.99
N CYS A 641 43.05 -16.70 3.78
CA CYS A 641 43.43 -17.95 3.14
C CYS A 641 43.95 -17.73 1.71
N LYS A 642 43.24 -16.95 0.89
CA LYS A 642 43.66 -16.62 -0.48
C LYS A 642 44.97 -15.85 -0.56
N GLN A 643 45.36 -15.14 0.50
CA GLN A 643 46.62 -14.39 0.58
C GLN A 643 47.72 -15.14 1.34
N GLY A 644 47.48 -16.40 1.76
CA GLY A 644 48.47 -17.24 2.44
C GLY A 644 48.74 -16.87 3.91
N ARG A 645 47.94 -15.98 4.52
CA ARG A 645 48.05 -15.59 5.94
C ARG A 645 47.26 -16.56 6.82
N LEU A 646 47.73 -17.80 6.85
CA LEU A 646 47.03 -18.93 7.46
C LEU A 646 46.92 -18.82 8.99
N ASP A 647 47.94 -18.28 9.67
CA ASP A 647 47.93 -18.15 11.14
C ASP A 647 46.87 -17.15 11.63
N ASP A 648 46.68 -16.05 10.90
CA ASP A 648 45.63 -15.08 11.20
C ASP A 648 44.22 -15.64 10.92
N ALA A 649 44.09 -16.50 9.90
CA ALA A 649 42.82 -17.19 9.58
C ALA A 649 42.45 -18.21 10.68
N LEU A 650 43.44 -18.93 11.21
CA LEU A 650 43.27 -19.86 12.34
C LEU A 650 42.87 -19.10 13.61
N GLY A 651 43.55 -17.99 13.92
CA GLY A 651 43.21 -17.14 15.07
C GLY A 651 41.78 -16.60 15.02
N LEU A 652 41.25 -16.29 13.83
CA LEU A 652 39.86 -15.84 13.69
C LEU A 652 38.82 -16.96 13.95
N ILE A 653 39.12 -18.22 13.62
CA ILE A 653 38.24 -19.34 13.97
C ILE A 653 38.24 -19.56 15.48
N GLU A 654 39.40 -19.46 16.13
CA GLU A 654 39.49 -19.55 17.59
C GLU A 654 38.69 -18.43 18.27
N GLU A 655 38.80 -17.20 17.77
CA GLU A 655 38.00 -16.06 18.25
C GLU A 655 36.49 -16.29 18.05
N MET A 656 36.09 -16.87 16.91
CA MET A 656 34.70 -17.18 16.58
C MET A 656 34.12 -18.25 17.53
N ASN A 657 34.89 -19.30 17.80
CA ASN A 657 34.54 -20.35 18.76
C ASN A 657 34.48 -19.82 20.20
N ALA A 658 35.44 -18.98 20.61
CA ALA A 658 35.45 -18.35 21.94
C ALA A 658 34.25 -17.42 22.18
N LYS A 659 33.67 -16.85 21.11
CA LYS A 659 32.47 -16.01 21.15
C LYS A 659 31.16 -16.79 21.00
N ASN A 660 31.20 -18.13 21.01
CA ASN A 660 30.05 -19.02 20.77
C ASN A 660 29.35 -18.77 19.41
N ILE A 661 30.09 -18.28 18.41
CA ILE A 661 29.57 -18.13 17.04
C ILE A 661 29.94 -19.41 16.30
N VAL A 662 28.95 -20.18 15.82
CA VAL A 662 29.20 -21.46 15.15
C VAL A 662 29.80 -21.22 13.76
N PRO A 663 31.05 -21.67 13.48
CA PRO A 663 31.62 -21.59 12.15
C PRO A 663 30.90 -22.54 11.20
N ASP A 664 30.60 -22.07 9.99
CA ASP A 664 29.91 -22.88 9.00
C ASP A 664 30.88 -23.77 8.21
N ASN A 665 30.32 -24.75 7.48
CA ASN A 665 31.11 -25.65 6.64
C ASN A 665 31.95 -24.88 5.59
N ALA A 666 31.50 -23.71 5.14
CA ALA A 666 32.24 -22.89 4.17
C ALA A 666 33.52 -22.30 4.76
N SER A 667 33.50 -21.92 6.04
CA SER A 667 34.67 -21.42 6.78
C SER A 667 35.75 -22.49 6.91
N TYR A 668 35.35 -23.67 7.39
CA TYR A 668 36.28 -24.78 7.57
C TYR A 668 36.83 -25.28 6.24
N ASN A 669 36.00 -25.43 5.21
CA ASN A 669 36.46 -25.85 3.88
C ASN A 669 37.46 -24.84 3.29
N SER A 670 37.21 -23.52 3.43
CA SER A 670 38.12 -22.49 2.93
C SER A 670 39.51 -22.54 3.58
N ILE A 671 39.59 -22.87 4.88
CA ILE A 671 40.86 -23.02 5.59
C ILE A 671 41.53 -24.34 5.25
N ILE A 672 40.79 -25.45 5.24
CA ILE A 672 41.32 -26.78 4.93
C ILE A 672 41.91 -26.79 3.51
N ASP A 673 41.22 -26.22 2.53
CA ASP A 673 41.72 -26.11 1.15
C ASP A 673 43.01 -25.30 1.11
N ALA A 674 43.08 -24.18 1.82
CA ALA A 674 44.27 -23.32 1.86
C ALA A 674 45.45 -23.94 2.65
N LEU A 675 45.19 -24.69 3.72
CA LEU A 675 46.21 -25.42 4.48
C LEU A 675 46.76 -26.61 3.69
N ASN A 676 45.90 -27.29 2.91
CA ASN A 676 46.30 -28.35 1.99
C ASN A 676 47.18 -27.81 0.86
N GLU A 677 46.82 -26.67 0.25
CA GLU A 677 47.64 -25.99 -0.77
C GLU A 677 49.00 -25.53 -0.20
N ALA A 678 49.07 -25.18 1.09
CA ALA A 678 50.31 -24.78 1.76
C ALA A 678 51.11 -25.95 2.38
N GLY A 679 50.61 -27.19 2.33
CA GLY A 679 51.29 -28.38 2.85
C GLY A 679 51.35 -28.51 4.38
N ARG A 680 50.49 -27.79 5.12
CA ARG A 680 50.43 -27.80 6.60
C ARG A 680 49.56 -28.94 7.13
N ASN A 681 49.91 -30.19 6.82
CA ASN A 681 49.06 -31.38 7.04
C ASN A 681 48.66 -31.64 8.50
N LYS A 682 49.50 -31.26 9.49
CA LYS A 682 49.20 -31.47 10.92
C LYS A 682 47.99 -30.67 11.40
N GLU A 683 47.90 -29.42 10.96
CA GLU A 683 46.80 -28.53 11.33
C GLU A 683 45.50 -28.90 10.62
N VAL A 684 45.61 -29.48 9.41
CA VAL A 684 44.46 -30.06 8.69
C VAL A 684 43.86 -31.24 9.47
N GLU A 685 44.69 -32.13 10.01
CA GLU A 685 44.24 -33.28 10.82
C GLU A 685 43.56 -32.82 12.13
N GLU A 686 44.11 -31.79 12.77
CA GLU A 686 43.56 -31.18 14.00
C GLU A 686 42.22 -30.46 13.74
N LEU A 687 42.11 -29.68 12.66
CA LEU A 687 40.86 -29.04 12.26
C LEU A 687 39.77 -30.04 11.84
N THR A 688 40.15 -31.11 11.13
CA THR A 688 39.21 -32.13 10.66
C THR A 688 38.67 -32.96 11.83
N SER A 689 39.50 -33.24 12.83
CA SER A 689 39.08 -33.94 14.06
C SER A 689 38.17 -33.08 14.95
N ASN A 690 38.41 -31.77 15.02
CA ASN A 690 37.51 -30.80 15.68
C ASN A 690 36.14 -30.70 14.98
N LEU A 691 36.11 -30.79 13.64
CA LEU A 691 34.88 -30.81 12.84
C LEU A 691 34.06 -32.10 13.03
N LEU A 692 34.74 -33.24 13.18
CA LEU A 692 34.13 -34.55 13.44
C LEU A 692 33.53 -34.61 14.86
N THR A 693 34.16 -33.96 15.83
CA THR A 693 33.63 -33.86 17.20
C THR A 693 32.47 -32.85 17.31
N SER A 694 32.50 -31.74 16.56
CA SER A 694 31.40 -30.75 16.56
C SER A 694 30.15 -31.25 15.81
N ARG A 695 30.30 -32.14 14.81
CA ARG A 695 29.17 -32.74 14.07
C ARG A 695 28.32 -33.70 14.91
N ASN A 696 28.85 -34.30 15.96
CA ASN A 696 28.13 -35.27 16.81
C ASN A 696 27.15 -34.64 17.82
N LEU A 697 27.00 -33.30 17.84
CA LEU A 697 26.06 -32.60 18.73
C LEU A 697 24.78 -32.09 18.05
N ASN A 698 24.63 -32.23 16.72
CA ASN A 698 23.42 -31.82 15.99
C ASN A 698 23.00 -32.90 14.97
N ASP A 699 22.25 -33.89 15.43
CA ASP A 699 21.71 -34.96 14.57
C ASP A 699 20.36 -34.60 13.95
N LEU A 700 20.30 -34.66 12.60
CA LEU A 700 19.23 -35.15 11.67
C LEU A 700 19.09 -34.30 10.39
N PRO A 701 18.78 -34.89 9.23
CA PRO A 701 19.44 -35.98 8.52
C PRO A 701 20.22 -35.47 7.28
N ILE A 702 21.22 -36.26 6.89
CA ILE A 702 22.13 -36.00 5.77
C ILE A 702 21.37 -36.05 4.43
N GLN A 703 21.08 -34.89 3.83
CA GLN A 703 21.11 -34.73 2.38
C GLN A 703 22.52 -34.32 1.98
N MET A 704 23.27 -35.24 1.38
CA MET A 704 24.52 -34.91 0.69
C MET A 704 24.19 -34.13 -0.59
N ASN A 705 24.13 -32.80 -0.49
CA ASN A 705 24.20 -31.92 -1.65
C ASN A 705 25.67 -31.85 -2.13
N LYS A 706 25.92 -32.45 -3.30
CA LYS A 706 27.11 -32.17 -4.12
C LYS A 706 27.07 -30.71 -4.63
N PRO A 707 28.23 -30.10 -4.97
CA PRO A 707 28.28 -28.72 -5.42
C PRO A 707 27.51 -28.53 -6.73
N GLN A 708 26.66 -27.51 -6.78
CA GLN A 708 26.04 -27.00 -7.99
C GLN A 708 27.11 -26.40 -8.91
N THR A 709 27.42 -27.11 -10.00
CA THR A 709 27.79 -26.47 -11.26
C THR A 709 26.58 -26.47 -12.17
N ASN A 710 26.08 -25.27 -12.47
CA ASN A 710 25.07 -25.06 -13.50
C ASN A 710 25.63 -25.50 -14.86
N LEU A 711 25.03 -26.51 -15.50
CA LEU A 711 24.80 -26.53 -16.94
C LEU A 711 23.76 -27.62 -17.31
N SER A 712 22.73 -27.19 -18.05
CA SER A 712 21.78 -27.96 -18.89
C SER A 712 21.00 -29.13 -18.27
N LYS A 713 19.68 -28.89 -18.12
CA LYS A 713 18.63 -29.91 -18.20
C LYS A 713 18.74 -30.62 -19.55
N ASP A 714 18.80 -31.95 -19.56
CA ASP A 714 18.13 -32.79 -20.56
C ASP A 714 18.07 -34.27 -20.14
N LEU A 715 16.86 -34.83 -20.28
CA LEU A 715 16.48 -36.23 -20.51
C LEU A 715 16.59 -37.29 -19.40
N ASN A 716 15.40 -37.77 -19.01
CA ASN A 716 15.12 -38.99 -18.26
C ASN A 716 15.63 -40.26 -18.96
N GLY A 717 16.27 -41.14 -18.20
CA GLY A 717 16.51 -42.54 -18.55
C GLY A 717 17.17 -43.26 -17.37
N ILE A 718 16.44 -44.16 -16.71
CA ILE A 718 16.98 -45.01 -15.64
C ILE A 718 18.02 -45.96 -16.30
N PRO A 719 19.30 -45.97 -15.88
CA PRO A 719 20.28 -46.88 -16.47
C PRO A 719 20.02 -48.33 -16.06
N ASP A 720 20.20 -49.24 -17.01
CA ASP A 720 20.17 -50.69 -16.83
C ASP A 720 21.20 -51.12 -15.76
N PRO A 721 20.83 -51.90 -14.72
CA PRO A 721 21.75 -52.38 -13.68
C PRO A 721 23.02 -53.07 -14.21
N ALA A 722 22.95 -53.67 -15.40
CA ALA A 722 24.10 -54.29 -16.05
C ALA A 722 25.15 -53.29 -16.55
N SER A 723 24.74 -52.05 -16.89
CA SER A 723 25.67 -51.00 -17.35
C SER A 723 26.41 -50.32 -16.20
N VAL A 724 25.80 -50.25 -15.02
CA VAL A 724 26.42 -49.72 -13.80
C VAL A 724 27.51 -50.68 -13.30
N ALA A 725 27.21 -51.98 -13.19
CA ALA A 725 28.20 -52.98 -12.77
C ALA A 725 29.41 -53.06 -13.72
N SER A 726 29.18 -52.90 -15.03
CA SER A 726 30.25 -52.90 -16.02
C SER A 726 31.06 -51.59 -16.02
N SER A 727 30.45 -50.47 -15.63
CA SER A 727 31.13 -49.17 -15.49
C SER A 727 32.02 -49.13 -14.24
N ASP A 728 31.57 -49.74 -13.14
CA ASP A 728 32.38 -49.88 -11.92
C ASP A 728 33.59 -50.80 -12.13
N GLU A 729 33.43 -51.87 -12.92
CA GLU A 729 34.54 -52.76 -13.27
C GLU A 729 35.59 -52.07 -14.17
N ILE A 730 35.16 -51.20 -15.10
CA ILE A 730 36.07 -50.36 -15.88
C ILE A 730 36.86 -49.40 -14.98
N ASN A 731 36.18 -48.75 -14.02
CA ASN A 731 36.84 -47.87 -13.06
C ASN A 731 37.89 -48.62 -12.22
N ARG A 732 37.53 -49.80 -11.69
CA ARG A 732 38.44 -50.65 -10.91
C ARG A 732 39.67 -51.10 -11.70
N LEU A 733 39.48 -51.56 -12.95
CA LEU A 733 40.61 -51.95 -13.82
C LEU A 733 41.50 -50.76 -14.22
N CYS A 734 40.94 -49.55 -14.29
CA CYS A 734 41.71 -48.31 -14.47
C CYS A 734 42.53 -47.93 -13.23
N GLU A 735 42.01 -48.15 -12.02
CA GLU A 735 42.74 -47.97 -10.77
C GLU A 735 43.87 -48.99 -10.60
N GLU A 736 43.64 -50.24 -11.01
CA GLU A 736 44.66 -51.32 -11.01
C GLU A 736 45.69 -51.20 -12.15
N GLY A 737 45.58 -50.21 -13.04
CA GLY A 737 46.52 -49.98 -14.14
C GLY A 737 46.40 -50.95 -15.33
N LYS A 738 45.35 -51.78 -15.38
CA LYS A 738 45.09 -52.80 -16.41
C LYS A 738 44.28 -52.23 -17.58
N PHE A 739 44.82 -51.19 -18.22
CA PHE A 739 44.09 -50.39 -19.22
C PHE A 739 43.70 -51.13 -20.52
N LYS A 740 44.39 -52.22 -20.88
CA LYS A 740 44.03 -53.02 -22.08
C LYS A 740 42.71 -53.75 -21.86
N ASP A 741 42.51 -54.30 -20.66
CA ASP A 741 41.34 -55.08 -20.31
C ASP A 741 40.14 -54.16 -20.09
N ALA A 742 40.34 -53.00 -19.44
CA ALA A 742 39.33 -51.95 -19.33
C ALA A 742 38.83 -51.45 -20.72
N MET A 743 39.75 -51.27 -21.68
CA MET A 743 39.40 -50.86 -23.05
C MET A 743 38.69 -51.97 -23.85
N PHE A 744 38.97 -53.23 -23.55
CA PHE A 744 38.28 -54.37 -24.18
C PHE A 744 36.81 -54.41 -23.75
N ILE A 745 36.54 -54.32 -22.45
CA ILE A 745 35.17 -54.28 -21.90
C ILE A 745 34.41 -53.06 -22.43
N PHE A 746 35.05 -51.90 -22.48
CA PHE A 746 34.45 -50.69 -23.05
C PHE A 746 34.04 -50.84 -24.53
N ARG A 747 34.88 -51.49 -25.35
CA ARG A 747 34.55 -51.77 -26.76
C ARG A 747 33.42 -52.78 -26.91
N GLU A 748 33.37 -53.79 -26.05
CA GLU A 748 32.30 -54.78 -26.03
C GLU A 748 30.94 -54.14 -25.68
N LEU A 749 30.91 -53.23 -24.70
CA LEU A 749 29.71 -52.47 -24.31
C LEU A 749 29.26 -51.51 -25.42
N SER A 750 30.22 -50.86 -26.09
CA SER A 750 29.95 -49.97 -27.23
C SER A 750 29.34 -50.72 -28.42
N GLN A 751 29.79 -51.96 -28.67
CA GLN A 751 29.22 -52.82 -29.71
C GLN A 751 27.81 -53.32 -29.35
N LYS A 752 27.51 -53.49 -28.06
CA LYS A 752 26.19 -53.90 -27.55
C LYS A 752 25.19 -52.73 -27.40
N GLY A 753 25.60 -51.49 -27.69
CA GLY A 753 24.74 -50.31 -27.62
C GLY A 753 24.38 -49.87 -26.20
N ALA A 754 25.09 -50.36 -25.17
CA ALA A 754 24.86 -50.01 -23.77
C ALA A 754 25.56 -48.70 -23.39
N THR A 755 24.89 -47.84 -22.62
CA THR A 755 25.44 -46.55 -22.17
C THR A 755 26.38 -46.76 -20.98
N VAL A 756 27.62 -46.30 -21.13
CA VAL A 756 28.65 -46.35 -20.07
C VAL A 756 28.63 -45.03 -19.28
N ASP A 757 28.77 -45.10 -17.96
CA ASP A 757 28.75 -43.92 -17.11
C ASP A 757 29.91 -42.95 -17.44
N LYS A 758 29.66 -41.66 -17.24
CA LYS A 758 30.59 -40.56 -17.53
C LYS A 758 31.87 -40.67 -16.68
N SER A 759 31.78 -41.28 -15.49
CA SER A 759 32.92 -41.55 -14.60
C SER A 759 33.92 -42.53 -15.24
N ALA A 760 33.44 -43.63 -15.82
CA ALA A 760 34.25 -44.64 -16.50
C ALA A 760 34.92 -44.09 -17.77
N TYR A 761 34.23 -43.23 -18.53
CA TYR A 761 34.84 -42.51 -19.66
C TYR A 761 36.01 -41.62 -19.24
N LEU A 762 35.87 -40.87 -18.15
CA LEU A 762 36.91 -39.98 -17.64
C LEU A 762 38.10 -40.77 -17.07
N ALA A 763 37.84 -41.87 -16.35
CA ALA A 763 38.87 -42.77 -15.83
C ALA A 763 39.69 -43.40 -16.97
N LEU A 764 39.04 -43.86 -18.03
CA LEU A 764 39.69 -44.45 -19.20
C LEU A 764 40.55 -43.43 -19.97
N MET A 765 40.02 -42.21 -20.19
CA MET A 765 40.77 -41.11 -20.82
C MET A 765 42.01 -40.72 -20.01
N ASN A 766 41.87 -40.55 -18.70
CA ASN A 766 43.00 -40.24 -17.82
C ASN A 766 44.05 -41.37 -17.79
N GLY A 767 43.62 -42.63 -17.80
CA GLY A 767 44.49 -43.80 -17.89
C GLY A 767 45.29 -43.86 -19.19
N LEU A 768 44.65 -43.58 -20.33
CA LEU A 768 45.31 -43.54 -21.65
C LEU A 768 46.30 -42.38 -21.77
N VAL A 769 45.99 -41.21 -21.21
CA VAL A 769 46.91 -40.07 -21.14
C VAL A 769 48.13 -40.39 -20.27
N LYS A 770 47.94 -41.05 -19.12
CA LYS A 770 49.04 -41.52 -18.26
C LYS A 770 49.93 -42.53 -19.00
N ARG A 771 49.35 -43.49 -19.73
CA ARG A 771 50.10 -44.46 -20.54
C ARG A 771 50.88 -43.79 -21.68
N ARG A 772 50.30 -42.81 -22.37
CA ARG A 772 50.96 -42.07 -23.46
C ARG A 772 52.16 -41.26 -22.95
N LYS A 773 52.05 -40.67 -21.76
CA LYS A 773 53.17 -40.00 -21.07
C LYS A 773 54.25 -40.97 -20.57
N ALA A 774 53.88 -42.20 -20.19
CA ALA A 774 54.85 -43.23 -19.81
C ALA A 774 55.66 -43.74 -21.02
N ILE A 775 55.01 -43.96 -22.17
CA ILE A 775 55.67 -44.41 -23.41
C ILE A 775 56.57 -43.32 -24.01
N SER A 776 56.21 -42.03 -23.88
CA SER A 776 57.06 -40.92 -24.34
C SER A 776 58.27 -40.64 -23.43
N LYS A 777 58.36 -41.28 -22.26
CA LYS A 777 59.54 -41.22 -21.38
C LYS A 777 60.53 -42.37 -21.61
N THR A 778 60.15 -43.37 -22.40
CA THR A 778 60.95 -44.57 -22.69
C THR A 778 61.28 -44.71 -24.19
N ALA A 779 61.13 -43.65 -24.98
CA ALA A 779 61.46 -43.59 -26.41
C ALA A 779 62.60 -42.60 -26.66
#